data_AF-A0AAD4N178-F1
#
_entry.id   AF-A0AAD4N178-F1
#
_cell.length_a   1.000
_cell.length_b   1.000
_cell.length_c   1.000
_cell.angle_alpha   90.00
_cell.angle_beta   90.00
_cell.angle_gamma   90.00
#
_symmetry.space_group_name_H-M   'P 1'
#
loop_
_entity.id
_entity.type
_entity.pdbx_description
1 polymer ?
#
loop_
_entity_poly.entity_id
_entity_poly.type
_entity_poly.pdbx_seq_one_letter_code
_entity_poly.pdbx_strand_id
1 'polypeptide(L)'
;MFGQGVIESLISYMMRISRDYRYIAYILYEEKRIHKQMMYQSDTIDGDRRMSREDFEKHQAIVEEKVADEKPNRKRRVLREESLKKLHRCLTQRRKNVKKNDDEKSAEEDLGESKMGEKARSLGDLTTVDKSIEAAEPAEKPRLKPFKIKSEEELGRKEAVDKKPAEETTIEAVQQLTVEFTLPEDKSEIMPKLSRTSDRGSLRKKTSSMSFREEEADESLIVRLVIAIYYAVMSRSEMICYLMIVLNHIHSASLISMPLPLMMLLWSTLTVPRPTKRFWVTIITYTEVIVVLKYIFQFGFFPWIHGAPSLDPFWAPRIIGIEKQAKYAAWDLALLMSLFFHRNLLMSIGLWKNEIERESEAVEDDMEEENITSAQLKAENRRRKTDMPQATSLAVTQSTDDPIELKKHRSLTMHSIAEMVADLNRSQIKTRVTSRVRNFFHILLNPANRYPVDMYAPMFICDVACFLIVIFGYSSFATDQGSGSVTAYFQENKVPGTLVAMLIFQFILMVVDRALFLRKFLVGKLVFQILLVLFVHVWMFLLLPAATGRLFMKNFFCQLWYFIKVIYFIISAKQIRSGYPKRQLGNVITNSYSAIYMVLYRSYMAIPFLFELSLLMDWMWIDTCLSLSNWIALHDIYSNICMIKCERSIEEDYPSPKGVKKRALIKYGWGGFLLFLIILIIWFPLVLFSMANTVGTRSIPVECTAKLTISGYQPLFESTARLEDIRPLTVEEYNDLYYTYRTSKTALSYIADYDNFDVVRARIDGNSSSRWLISPPARLALINSLNGTQVMNIQFDWQFKRAVDENLQYGVVEDFRVIDLEPGSPIRQQLVETIMGENNETQIHIPNLFPSMVEVPGEGKADHVNALLQEQLRGESKPIENAFTDVFLELEESSGVEWWKLRMVDTAFDPLRISEPITRDYLIIHGFVDKVFPKSFSFITGGGILGLYVSIVLVLGHYVRGMVTDSMKV
;
A
#
# COMPACT_ATOMS: atom_id res chain seq x y z
N MET A 1 -26.61 13.69 -6.21
CA MET A 1 -25.92 12.44 -5.83
C MET A 1 -24.95 12.59 -4.64
N PHE A 2 -24.93 13.73 -3.95
CA PHE A 2 -24.38 13.85 -2.59
C PHE A 2 -25.45 14.52 -1.73
N GLY A 3 -25.71 13.99 -0.52
CA GLY A 3 -26.71 14.56 0.38
C GLY A 3 -26.24 15.90 0.95
N GLN A 4 -27.18 16.81 1.22
CA GLN A 4 -26.91 18.18 1.70
C GLN A 4 -25.95 18.20 2.91
N GLY A 5 -26.15 17.30 3.88
CA GLY A 5 -25.27 17.15 5.05
C GLY A 5 -23.82 16.72 4.75
N VAL A 6 -23.53 16.08 3.61
CA VAL A 6 -22.14 15.78 3.20
C VAL A 6 -21.40 17.05 2.82
N ILE A 7 -22.08 17.94 2.09
CA ILE A 7 -21.51 19.22 1.64
C ILE A 7 -21.36 20.17 2.84
N GLU A 8 -22.33 20.23 3.74
CA GLU A 8 -22.23 21.01 4.99
C GLU A 8 -21.09 20.50 5.90
N SER A 9 -20.91 19.18 6.01
CA SER A 9 -19.78 18.56 6.72
C SER A 9 -18.44 18.93 6.07
N LEU A 10 -18.36 18.93 4.74
CA LEU A 10 -17.15 19.31 4.00
C LEU A 10 -16.84 20.82 4.14
N ILE A 11 -17.85 21.69 4.07
CA ILE A 11 -17.73 23.12 4.36
C ILE A 11 -17.21 23.32 5.78
N SER A 12 -17.81 22.65 6.78
CA SER A 12 -17.39 22.71 8.19
C SER A 12 -15.93 22.27 8.37
N TYR A 13 -15.50 21.20 7.69
CA TYR A 13 -14.12 20.70 7.72
C TYR A 13 -13.12 21.68 7.09
N MET A 14 -13.42 22.23 5.90
CA MET A 14 -12.58 23.22 5.22
C MET A 14 -12.51 24.54 6.02
N MET A 15 -13.63 24.95 6.62
CA MET A 15 -13.72 26.10 7.53
C MET A 15 -12.95 25.89 8.84
N ARG A 16 -12.84 24.64 9.32
CA ARG A 16 -12.00 24.26 10.47
C ARG A 16 -10.51 24.31 10.12
N ILE A 17 -10.12 23.93 8.90
CA ILE A 17 -8.75 24.07 8.40
C ILE A 17 -8.34 25.56 8.29
N SER A 18 -9.25 26.43 7.84
CA SER A 18 -8.98 27.85 7.65
C SER A 18 -9.09 28.73 8.90
N ARG A 19 -9.45 28.15 10.06
CA ARG A 19 -9.79 28.91 11.28
C ARG A 19 -8.66 29.81 11.77
N ASP A 20 -7.42 29.33 11.71
CA ASP A 20 -6.25 30.09 12.17
C ASP A 20 -5.93 31.26 11.22
N TYR A 21 -6.13 31.07 9.90
CA TYR A 21 -5.97 32.14 8.92
C TYR A 21 -7.01 33.25 9.11
N ARG A 22 -8.28 32.91 9.33
CA ARG A 22 -9.34 33.90 9.58
C ARG A 22 -9.15 34.65 10.89
N TYR A 23 -8.62 34.01 11.94
CA TYR A 23 -8.26 34.70 13.18
C TYR A 23 -7.14 35.73 12.96
N ILE A 24 -6.09 35.38 12.23
CA ILE A 24 -4.98 36.29 11.89
C ILE A 24 -5.46 37.43 10.98
N ALA A 25 -6.26 37.13 9.95
CA ALA A 25 -6.81 38.13 9.04
C ALA A 25 -7.77 39.11 9.75
N TYR A 26 -8.54 38.62 10.73
CA TYR A 26 -9.41 39.47 11.57
C TYR A 26 -8.60 40.44 12.43
N ILE A 27 -7.53 39.97 13.09
CA ILE A 27 -6.64 40.83 13.89
C ILE A 27 -6.03 41.93 13.01
N LEU A 28 -5.44 41.56 11.87
CA LEU A 28 -4.84 42.50 10.93
C LEU A 28 -5.85 43.49 10.34
N TYR A 29 -7.11 43.08 10.17
CA TYR A 29 -8.19 43.97 9.72
C TYR A 29 -8.56 44.99 10.80
N GLU A 30 -8.70 44.58 12.07
CA GLU A 30 -8.95 45.50 13.19
C GLU A 30 -7.77 46.46 13.41
N GLU A 31 -6.53 45.97 13.43
CA GLU A 31 -5.33 46.82 13.51
C GLU A 31 -5.31 47.86 12.39
N LYS A 32 -5.59 47.45 11.14
CA LYS A 32 -5.63 48.37 9.99
C LYS A 32 -6.82 49.34 10.04
N ARG A 33 -7.95 48.94 10.63
CA ARG A 33 -9.10 49.84 10.86
C ARG A 33 -8.75 50.89 11.92
N ILE A 34 -8.18 50.47 13.05
CA ILE A 34 -7.73 51.34 14.13
C ILE A 34 -6.67 52.32 13.61
N HIS A 35 -5.66 51.84 12.87
CA HIS A 35 -4.62 52.68 12.30
C HIS A 35 -5.18 53.68 11.27
N LYS A 36 -6.20 53.31 10.48
CA LYS A 36 -6.90 54.22 9.58
C LYS A 36 -7.76 55.25 10.33
N GLN A 37 -8.34 54.88 11.49
CA GLN A 37 -9.03 55.82 12.38
C GLN A 37 -8.05 56.81 13.02
N MET A 38 -6.86 56.38 13.43
CA MET A 38 -5.81 57.28 13.93
C MET A 38 -5.39 58.31 12.88
N MET A 39 -5.18 57.90 11.62
CA MET A 39 -4.86 58.83 10.52
C MET A 39 -6.02 59.79 10.23
N TYR A 40 -7.27 59.31 10.25
CA TYR A 40 -8.43 60.20 10.12
C TYR A 40 -8.58 61.19 11.29
N GLN A 41 -8.12 60.81 12.49
CA GLN A 41 -8.08 61.70 13.66
C GLN A 41 -6.88 62.67 13.62
N SER A 42 -5.73 62.32 13.02
CA SER A 42 -4.68 63.32 12.76
C SER A 42 -5.12 64.33 11.70
N ASP A 43 -5.78 63.87 10.63
CA ASP A 43 -6.22 64.73 9.52
C ASP A 43 -7.44 65.60 9.88
N THR A 44 -8.15 65.31 10.98
CA THR A 44 -9.21 66.18 11.53
C THR A 44 -8.74 67.08 12.68
N ILE A 45 -7.46 67.00 13.06
CA ILE A 45 -6.80 67.92 14.00
C ILE A 45 -5.74 68.73 13.22
N ASP A 46 -6.16 69.37 12.14
CA ASP A 46 -5.44 70.52 11.59
C ASP A 46 -6.31 71.77 11.79
N GLY A 47 -6.19 72.30 13.01
CA GLY A 47 -7.10 73.25 13.64
C GLY A 47 -6.54 73.79 14.95
N ASP A 48 -5.24 74.10 14.93
CA ASP A 48 -4.50 74.85 15.96
C ASP A 48 -4.51 74.28 17.40
N ARG A 49 -3.92 73.09 17.59
CA ARG A 49 -3.17 72.71 18.81
C ARG A 49 -2.34 71.44 18.60
N ARG A 50 -1.04 71.48 18.92
CA ARG A 50 -0.22 70.26 19.01
C ARG A 50 -0.70 69.42 20.20
N MET A 51 -1.10 68.18 19.93
CA MET A 51 -1.48 67.17 20.93
C MET A 51 -0.29 66.85 21.85
N SER A 52 -0.51 66.81 23.16
CA SER A 52 0.56 66.54 24.14
C SER A 52 0.98 65.07 24.11
N ARG A 53 2.25 64.80 24.43
CA ARG A 53 2.77 63.43 24.60
C ARG A 53 1.98 62.66 25.68
N GLU A 54 1.50 63.35 26.70
CA GLU A 54 0.65 62.78 27.77
C GLU A 54 -0.75 62.37 27.27
N ASP A 55 -1.29 63.04 26.25
CA ASP A 55 -2.61 62.70 25.68
C ASP A 55 -2.53 61.46 24.80
N PHE A 56 -1.40 61.30 24.09
CA PHE A 56 -1.05 60.10 23.33
C PHE A 56 -0.88 58.88 24.25
N GLU A 57 -0.12 59.02 25.34
CA GLU A 57 0.06 57.97 26.35
C GLU A 57 -1.26 57.58 27.04
N LYS A 58 -2.14 58.55 27.35
CA LYS A 58 -3.50 58.27 27.84
C LYS A 58 -4.37 57.53 26.83
N HIS A 59 -4.29 57.88 25.54
CA HIS A 59 -5.07 57.20 24.50
C HIS A 59 -4.55 55.78 24.24
N GLN A 60 -3.24 55.55 24.30
CA GLN A 60 -2.63 54.23 24.22
C GLN A 60 -3.07 53.33 25.38
N ALA A 61 -3.09 53.84 26.61
CA ALA A 61 -3.62 53.11 27.77
C ALA A 61 -5.11 52.72 27.62
N ILE A 62 -5.96 53.60 27.07
CA ILE A 62 -7.38 53.31 26.80
C ILE A 62 -7.57 52.25 25.70
N VAL A 63 -6.64 52.16 24.73
CA VAL A 63 -6.64 51.11 23.71
C VAL A 63 -6.22 49.77 24.32
N GLU A 64 -5.17 49.74 25.15
CA GLU A 64 -4.74 48.53 25.86
C GLU A 64 -5.81 48.00 26.82
N GLU A 65 -6.53 48.89 27.53
CA GLU A 65 -7.65 48.55 28.39
C GLU A 65 -8.81 47.89 27.61
N LYS A 66 -9.20 48.47 26.47
CA LYS A 66 -10.28 47.91 25.62
C LYS A 66 -9.88 46.59 24.94
N VAL A 67 -8.62 46.44 24.53
CA VAL A 67 -8.08 45.19 23.97
C VAL A 67 -7.89 44.11 25.05
N ALA A 68 -7.79 44.50 26.33
CA ALA A 68 -7.73 43.56 27.45
C ALA A 68 -9.10 42.92 27.78
N ASP A 69 -10.21 43.65 27.59
CA ASP A 69 -11.55 43.25 28.04
C ASP A 69 -12.31 42.32 27.06
N GLU A 70 -12.02 42.36 25.75
CA GLU A 70 -12.63 41.42 24.77
C GLU A 70 -11.86 40.09 24.58
N LYS A 71 -10.87 39.79 25.45
CA LYS A 71 -10.30 38.43 25.51
C LYS A 71 -11.26 37.47 26.20
N PRO A 72 -11.56 36.27 25.65
CA PRO A 72 -12.35 35.27 26.36
C PRO A 72 -11.62 34.81 27.63
N ASN A 73 -12.03 35.41 28.74
CA ASN A 73 -11.77 35.00 30.11
C ASN A 73 -10.31 35.02 30.58
N ARG A 74 -9.68 36.20 30.55
CA ARG A 74 -8.38 36.47 31.22
C ARG A 74 -8.44 36.08 32.70
N LYS A 75 -9.56 36.27 33.41
CA LYS A 75 -9.75 35.83 34.81
C LYS A 75 -9.65 34.30 34.99
N ARG A 76 -10.31 33.47 34.17
CA ARG A 76 -10.13 32.00 34.24
C ARG A 76 -8.74 31.55 33.80
N ARG A 77 -8.07 32.24 32.87
CA ARG A 77 -6.69 31.93 32.46
C ARG A 77 -5.69 32.28 33.57
N VAL A 78 -5.80 33.46 34.17
CA VAL A 78 -4.97 33.90 35.31
C VAL A 78 -5.23 33.02 36.54
N LEU A 79 -6.47 32.71 36.93
CA LEU A 79 -6.71 31.76 38.04
C LEU A 79 -6.16 30.37 37.75
N ARG A 80 -6.23 29.88 36.51
CA ARG A 80 -5.67 28.58 36.12
C ARG A 80 -4.13 28.61 36.07
N GLU A 81 -3.53 29.70 35.63
CA GLU A 81 -2.07 29.91 35.65
C GLU A 81 -1.53 30.17 37.05
N GLU A 82 -2.25 30.86 37.93
CA GLU A 82 -1.91 30.98 39.35
C GLU A 82 -2.05 29.65 40.06
N SER A 83 -3.10 28.88 39.77
CA SER A 83 -3.28 27.53 40.29
C SER A 83 -2.18 26.60 39.79
N LEU A 84 -1.78 26.69 38.52
CA LEU A 84 -0.64 25.96 37.96
C LEU A 84 0.71 26.44 38.52
N LYS A 85 0.92 27.75 38.73
CA LYS A 85 2.14 28.30 39.37
C LYS A 85 2.19 27.98 40.87
N LYS A 86 1.05 27.81 41.54
CA LYS A 86 0.94 27.38 42.95
C LYS A 86 1.15 25.88 43.07
N LEU A 87 0.58 25.08 42.15
CA LEU A 87 0.84 23.64 42.03
C LEU A 87 2.31 23.37 41.67
N HIS A 88 2.88 24.10 40.72
CA HIS A 88 4.28 23.96 40.33
C HIS A 88 5.22 24.42 41.45
N ARG A 89 4.89 25.48 42.21
CA ARG A 89 5.62 25.82 43.44
C ARG A 89 5.51 24.69 44.48
N CYS A 90 4.33 24.14 44.76
CA CYS A 90 4.18 22.98 45.64
C CYS A 90 4.97 21.76 45.17
N LEU A 91 4.95 21.43 43.88
CA LEU A 91 5.69 20.30 43.33
C LEU A 91 7.21 20.53 43.34
N THR A 92 7.67 21.77 43.13
CA THR A 92 9.09 22.13 43.20
C THR A 92 9.56 22.15 44.65
N GLN A 93 8.74 22.64 45.59
CA GLN A 93 9.01 22.57 47.02
C GLN A 93 9.03 21.12 47.49
N ARG A 94 8.10 20.28 47.03
CA ARG A 94 8.09 18.84 47.32
C ARG A 94 9.30 18.13 46.70
N ARG A 95 9.74 18.52 45.50
CA ARG A 95 11.01 18.02 44.91
C ARG A 95 12.24 18.48 45.67
N LYS A 96 12.27 19.72 46.17
CA LYS A 96 13.35 20.24 47.02
C LYS A 96 13.38 19.57 48.39
N ASN A 97 12.22 19.27 48.97
CA ASN A 97 12.12 18.57 50.25
C ASN A 97 12.42 17.07 50.11
N VAL A 98 11.96 16.41 49.05
CA VAL A 98 12.36 15.03 48.72
C VAL A 98 13.87 15.00 48.47
N LYS A 99 14.40 15.88 47.62
CA LYS A 99 15.85 15.93 47.39
C LYS A 99 16.64 16.28 48.65
N LYS A 100 16.16 17.19 49.52
CA LYS A 100 16.80 17.46 50.81
C LYS A 100 16.76 16.24 51.75
N ASN A 101 15.68 15.47 51.77
CA ASN A 101 15.60 14.24 52.56
C ASN A 101 16.45 13.11 51.96
N ASP A 102 16.61 13.07 50.63
CA ASP A 102 17.49 12.11 49.93
C ASP A 102 18.97 12.51 50.13
N ASP A 103 19.30 13.80 50.04
CA ASP A 103 20.64 14.36 50.30
C ASP A 103 21.00 14.23 51.80
N GLU A 104 20.04 14.38 52.74
CA GLU A 104 20.25 14.11 54.18
C GLU A 104 20.40 12.61 54.47
N LYS A 105 19.71 11.73 53.71
CA LYS A 105 19.93 10.28 53.80
C LYS A 105 21.29 9.84 53.26
N SER A 106 21.72 10.35 52.09
CA SER A 106 23.05 10.06 51.57
C SER A 106 24.14 10.62 52.50
N ALA A 107 23.91 11.75 53.16
CA ALA A 107 24.85 12.25 54.17
C ALA A 107 24.93 11.35 55.42
N GLU A 108 23.83 10.71 55.84
CA GLU A 108 23.85 9.69 56.91
C GLU A 108 24.50 8.36 56.46
N GLU A 109 24.30 7.94 55.19
CA GLU A 109 24.97 6.75 54.62
C GLU A 109 26.48 6.99 54.42
N ASP A 110 26.92 8.13 53.90
CA ASP A 110 28.34 8.49 53.74
C ASP A 110 29.07 8.59 55.10
N LEU A 111 28.39 9.06 56.16
CA LEU A 111 28.90 9.03 57.55
C LEU A 111 28.93 7.61 58.15
N GLY A 112 28.15 6.68 57.62
CA GLY A 112 28.20 5.25 57.94
C GLY A 112 29.36 4.53 57.25
N GLU A 113 29.53 4.73 55.94
CA GLU A 113 30.58 4.06 55.15
C GLU A 113 32.00 4.55 55.52
N SER A 114 32.15 5.82 55.89
CA SER A 114 33.41 6.38 56.40
C SER A 114 33.95 5.67 57.66
N LYS A 115 33.07 4.99 58.44
CA LYS A 115 33.47 4.17 59.60
C LYS A 115 33.64 2.67 59.32
N MET A 116 33.39 2.19 58.10
CA MET A 116 33.71 0.81 57.68
C MET A 116 34.93 0.70 56.74
N GLY A 117 35.41 1.81 56.17
CA GLY A 117 36.59 1.80 55.29
C GLY A 117 37.94 1.45 55.95
N GLU A 118 38.05 1.55 57.28
CA GLU A 118 39.35 1.50 57.98
C GLU A 118 39.65 0.17 58.70
N LYS A 119 38.84 -0.88 58.49
CA LYS A 119 39.01 -2.19 59.17
C LYS A 119 38.96 -3.43 58.25
N ALA A 120 39.24 -3.25 56.97
CA ALA A 120 39.23 -4.33 55.96
C ALA A 120 40.52 -4.37 55.08
N ARG A 121 41.69 -4.10 55.68
CA ARG A 121 43.01 -4.36 55.07
C ARG A 121 43.96 -5.10 56.02
N SER A 122 43.52 -6.25 56.51
CA SER A 122 44.41 -7.26 57.10
C SER A 122 43.75 -8.64 57.07
N LEU A 123 44.54 -9.67 56.71
CA LEU A 123 44.19 -11.09 56.65
C LEU A 123 43.13 -11.49 55.62
N GLY A 124 43.59 -12.18 54.58
CA GLY A 124 42.97 -13.45 54.22
C GLY A 124 43.89 -14.57 54.70
N ASP A 125 43.33 -15.69 55.17
CA ASP A 125 43.76 -17.03 54.76
C ASP A 125 42.79 -18.13 55.26
N LEU A 126 42.93 -19.33 54.68
CA LEU A 126 42.59 -20.66 55.24
C LEU A 126 41.11 -21.10 55.51
N THR A 127 40.67 -22.05 54.67
CA THR A 127 40.15 -23.42 55.00
C THR A 127 38.78 -23.70 55.67
N THR A 128 38.03 -24.57 54.96
CA THR A 128 37.32 -25.81 55.42
C THR A 128 35.99 -25.80 56.21
N VAL A 129 35.03 -26.57 55.66
CA VAL A 129 34.22 -27.66 56.29
C VAL A 129 32.87 -27.35 56.98
N ASP A 130 31.83 -27.99 56.40
CA ASP A 130 30.57 -28.58 56.94
C ASP A 130 29.48 -27.85 57.77
N LYS A 131 28.25 -28.29 57.45
CA LYS A 131 27.07 -28.59 58.29
C LYS A 131 26.20 -27.47 58.90
N SER A 132 25.00 -27.40 58.33
CA SER A 132 23.66 -27.45 58.97
C SER A 132 23.53 -27.31 60.50
N ILE A 133 22.58 -26.49 60.95
CA ILE A 133 21.51 -26.82 61.94
C ILE A 133 20.49 -25.67 62.04
N GLU A 134 19.29 -25.97 62.55
CA GLU A 134 18.06 -25.16 62.55
C GLU A 134 17.92 -24.12 63.69
N ALA A 135 16.88 -23.28 63.53
CA ALA A 135 16.00 -22.71 64.57
C ALA A 135 16.48 -21.57 65.51
N ALA A 136 15.84 -20.40 65.35
CA ALA A 136 15.36 -19.55 66.45
C ALA A 136 14.23 -18.61 65.96
N GLU A 137 13.22 -18.37 66.79
CA GLU A 137 12.01 -17.58 66.48
C GLU A 137 12.18 -16.05 66.60
N PRO A 138 11.26 -15.23 66.03
CA PRO A 138 11.25 -13.78 66.16
C PRO A 138 10.28 -13.24 67.23
N ALA A 139 10.70 -12.21 67.97
CA ALA A 139 9.86 -11.31 68.78
C ALA A 139 10.40 -9.86 68.63
N GLU A 140 9.65 -8.76 68.74
CA GLU A 140 8.23 -8.55 69.05
C GLU A 140 7.74 -7.24 68.37
N LYS A 141 6.42 -7.00 68.28
CA LYS A 141 5.82 -5.75 67.72
C LYS A 141 4.83 -5.11 68.70
N PRO A 142 4.67 -3.78 68.65
CA PRO A 142 3.35 -3.12 68.73
C PRO A 142 3.03 -2.42 67.38
N ARG A 143 1.93 -2.71 66.66
CA ARG A 143 0.50 -2.36 66.93
C ARG A 143 0.28 -0.83 66.88
N LEU A 144 -0.73 -0.25 66.23
CA LEU A 144 -2.07 -0.67 65.78
C LEU A 144 -2.42 -0.03 64.39
N LYS A 145 -3.53 -0.30 63.68
CA LYS A 145 -4.41 -1.48 63.43
C LYS A 145 -5.25 -1.16 62.16
N PRO A 146 -5.64 -2.15 61.32
CA PRO A 146 -6.59 -2.00 60.21
C PRO A 146 -8.03 -2.43 60.59
N PHE A 147 -9.01 -2.21 59.69
CA PHE A 147 -10.32 -2.91 59.57
C PHE A 147 -11.09 -2.31 58.36
N LYS A 148 -12.01 -2.98 57.64
CA LYS A 148 -12.40 -4.41 57.57
C LYS A 148 -13.15 -4.65 56.24
N ILE A 149 -13.07 -5.85 55.68
CA ILE A 149 -14.11 -6.42 54.78
C ILE A 149 -14.66 -7.66 55.49
N LYS A 150 -15.96 -7.95 55.36
CA LYS A 150 -16.53 -9.24 55.77
C LYS A 150 -17.63 -9.67 54.80
N SER A 151 -17.72 -10.98 54.60
CA SER A 151 -18.74 -11.71 53.85
C SER A 151 -19.25 -12.87 54.70
N GLU A 152 -20.54 -13.20 54.56
CA GLU A 152 -21.28 -14.41 54.98
C GLU A 152 -22.61 -14.31 54.17
N GLU A 153 -23.04 -15.28 53.34
CA GLU A 153 -23.67 -16.58 53.68
C GLU A 153 -24.87 -16.40 54.64
N GLU A 154 -26.12 -16.83 54.36
CA GLU A 154 -26.54 -18.14 53.83
C GLU A 154 -28.05 -18.18 53.42
N LEU A 155 -28.45 -19.22 52.65
CA LEU A 155 -29.72 -19.98 52.68
C LEU A 155 -31.13 -19.31 52.50
N GLY A 156 -32.02 -19.84 51.61
CA GLY A 156 -33.45 -19.46 51.73
C GLY A 156 -34.57 -19.73 50.68
N ARG A 157 -34.50 -20.68 49.73
CA ARG A 157 -35.64 -21.50 49.19
C ARG A 157 -37.04 -20.86 48.86
N LYS A 158 -37.51 -21.11 47.60
CA LYS A 158 -38.91 -21.26 47.05
C LYS A 158 -39.70 -20.07 46.44
N GLU A 159 -39.89 -20.20 45.11
CA GLU A 159 -41.16 -20.25 44.32
C GLU A 159 -42.36 -19.30 44.55
N ALA A 160 -42.91 -18.84 43.40
CA ALA A 160 -44.34 -18.71 43.03
C ALA A 160 -45.00 -17.31 42.85
N VAL A 161 -45.39 -17.05 41.59
CA VAL A 161 -46.70 -16.51 41.12
C VAL A 161 -47.08 -15.02 41.34
N ASP A 162 -46.95 -14.26 40.23
CA ASP A 162 -47.97 -13.41 39.55
C ASP A 162 -48.61 -12.14 40.21
N LYS A 163 -48.98 -11.20 39.31
CA LYS A 163 -49.89 -10.03 39.42
C LYS A 163 -49.39 -8.64 39.88
N LYS A 164 -49.67 -7.66 39.01
CA LYS A 164 -49.91 -6.21 39.25
C LYS A 164 -51.36 -5.99 39.78
N PRO A 165 -51.87 -4.77 40.11
CA PRO A 165 -51.30 -3.41 40.00
C PRO A 165 -51.52 -2.45 41.22
N ALA A 166 -51.05 -1.20 41.06
CA ALA A 166 -51.57 0.08 41.62
C ALA A 166 -51.42 0.43 43.13
N GLU A 167 -50.97 1.67 43.37
CA GLU A 167 -51.43 2.74 44.31
C GLU A 167 -51.87 2.35 45.76
N GLU A 168 -51.54 3.08 46.84
CA GLU A 168 -51.20 4.50 47.00
C GLU A 168 -50.38 4.75 48.32
N THR A 169 -49.62 5.86 48.37
CA THR A 169 -49.10 6.64 49.53
C THR A 169 -49.13 6.06 50.98
N THR A 170 -48.08 6.19 51.81
CA THR A 170 -47.65 7.47 52.45
C THR A 170 -46.34 7.33 53.27
N ILE A 171 -45.53 8.42 53.36
CA ILE A 171 -44.73 8.90 54.53
C ILE A 171 -43.72 7.90 55.17
N GLU A 172 -42.41 8.11 55.35
CA GLU A 172 -41.40 9.15 55.07
C GLU A 172 -40.02 8.50 55.42
N ALA A 173 -38.80 9.02 55.23
CA ALA A 173 -38.18 10.18 54.54
C ALA A 173 -36.71 9.75 54.23
N VAL A 174 -35.76 10.51 53.65
CA VAL A 174 -35.65 11.93 53.24
C VAL A 174 -34.95 11.97 51.86
N GLN A 175 -34.88 13.15 51.25
CA GLN A 175 -33.81 13.62 50.34
C GLN A 175 -34.07 13.53 48.82
N GLN A 176 -35.03 14.35 48.39
CA GLN A 176 -35.16 14.88 47.03
C GLN A 176 -34.23 16.11 46.85
N LEU A 177 -33.63 16.40 45.69
CA LEU A 177 -34.14 16.70 44.33
C LEU A 177 -34.56 18.17 44.12
N THR A 178 -34.35 18.63 42.89
CA THR A 178 -34.55 19.97 42.30
C THR A 178 -35.97 20.53 42.41
N VAL A 179 -36.11 21.87 42.36
CA VAL A 179 -37.05 22.60 41.45
C VAL A 179 -36.76 24.12 41.42
N GLU A 180 -37.23 24.80 40.37
CA GLU A 180 -37.19 26.25 40.12
C GLU A 180 -38.16 27.05 41.01
N PHE A 181 -37.86 28.33 41.36
CA PHE A 181 -38.83 29.44 41.27
C PHE A 181 -38.21 30.85 41.49
N THR A 182 -38.46 31.74 40.51
CA THR A 182 -38.98 33.14 40.55
C THR A 182 -38.45 34.28 41.44
N LEU A 183 -38.70 35.49 40.90
CA LEU A 183 -38.64 36.84 41.47
C LEU A 183 -39.57 37.07 42.68
N PRO A 184 -39.25 38.08 43.53
CA PRO A 184 -40.22 38.82 44.33
C PRO A 184 -40.46 40.27 43.83
N GLU A 185 -41.75 40.61 43.67
CA GLU A 185 -42.34 41.97 43.76
C GLU A 185 -42.63 42.28 45.25
N ASP A 186 -42.85 43.50 45.79
CA ASP A 186 -42.92 44.91 45.32
C ASP A 186 -42.91 45.84 46.60
N LYS A 187 -42.91 47.17 46.42
CA LYS A 187 -43.22 48.28 47.37
C LYS A 187 -42.05 48.87 48.18
N SER A 188 -41.89 50.19 48.31
CA SER A 188 -42.69 51.35 47.81
C SER A 188 -41.93 52.68 47.85
N GLU A 189 -42.17 53.55 46.85
CA GLU A 189 -41.99 55.04 46.84
C GLU A 189 -40.54 55.59 47.05
N ILE A 190 -40.06 56.66 46.40
CA ILE A 190 -40.67 57.97 46.09
C ILE A 190 -40.18 58.50 44.71
N MET A 191 -41.06 59.19 43.96
CA MET A 191 -40.78 60.06 42.79
C MET A 191 -40.88 61.56 43.21
N PRO A 192 -40.38 62.60 42.48
CA PRO A 192 -40.51 62.73 41.00
C PRO A 192 -39.52 63.66 40.21
N LYS A 193 -39.71 63.77 38.87
CA LYS A 193 -39.30 64.87 37.92
C LYS A 193 -37.78 65.01 37.60
N LEU A 194 -37.30 65.39 36.40
CA LEU A 194 -37.92 65.83 35.13
C LEU A 194 -37.03 65.58 33.88
N SER A 195 -37.65 65.53 32.70
CA SER A 195 -37.14 65.88 31.35
C SER A 195 -36.28 64.90 30.51
N ARG A 196 -36.66 64.85 29.22
CA ARG A 196 -36.16 64.04 28.10
C ARG A 196 -34.73 64.41 27.65
N THR A 197 -34.01 63.45 27.08
CA THR A 197 -33.59 63.49 25.65
C THR A 197 -33.18 62.11 25.13
N SER A 198 -33.06 61.98 23.81
CA SER A 198 -32.91 60.71 23.08
C SER A 198 -31.51 60.11 23.18
N ASP A 199 -31.39 58.79 23.40
CA ASP A 199 -30.18 58.06 23.06
C ASP A 199 -30.46 56.70 22.38
N ARG A 200 -30.28 56.68 21.06
CA ARG A 200 -30.36 55.49 20.18
C ARG A 200 -28.98 54.78 20.08
N GLY A 201 -28.22 54.71 21.18
CA GLY A 201 -26.85 54.14 21.18
C GLY A 201 -26.72 52.63 21.43
N SER A 202 -27.59 52.03 22.26
CA SER A 202 -27.28 50.71 22.89
C SER A 202 -27.66 49.47 22.06
N LEU A 203 -28.69 49.55 21.21
CA LEU A 203 -29.20 48.38 20.46
C LEU A 203 -28.37 47.98 19.22
N ARG A 204 -27.36 48.76 18.83
CA ARG A 204 -26.55 48.52 17.61
C ARG A 204 -25.27 47.70 17.85
N LYS A 205 -24.93 47.35 19.10
CA LYS A 205 -23.69 46.58 19.39
C LYS A 205 -23.87 45.06 19.36
N LYS A 206 -25.10 44.54 19.49
CA LYS A 206 -25.36 43.10 19.34
C LYS A 206 -25.48 42.65 17.88
N THR A 207 -25.72 43.59 16.96
CA THR A 207 -25.86 43.31 15.52
C THR A 207 -24.53 43.23 14.76
N SER A 208 -23.40 43.69 15.29
CA SER A 208 -22.12 43.62 14.56
C SER A 208 -21.52 42.21 14.50
N SER A 209 -21.63 41.41 15.56
CA SER A 209 -21.26 39.98 15.54
C SER A 209 -22.32 39.09 14.89
N MET A 210 -23.52 39.65 14.65
CA MET A 210 -24.63 38.99 13.96
C MET A 210 -24.53 39.23 12.45
N SER A 211 -24.23 40.45 12.00
CA SER A 211 -24.14 40.82 10.58
C SER A 211 -23.19 39.93 9.75
N PHE A 212 -21.97 39.67 10.24
CA PHE A 212 -21.02 38.77 9.54
C PHE A 212 -21.43 37.28 9.55
N ARG A 213 -22.47 36.92 10.33
CA ARG A 213 -23.04 35.58 10.41
C ARG A 213 -24.42 35.49 9.73
N GLU A 214 -25.07 36.62 9.51
CA GLU A 214 -26.32 36.78 8.78
C GLU A 214 -26.06 36.91 7.26
N GLU A 215 -24.99 37.60 6.83
CA GLU A 215 -24.59 37.61 5.40
C GLU A 215 -24.18 36.22 4.89
N GLU A 216 -23.56 35.36 5.72
CA GLU A 216 -23.27 33.95 5.38
C GLU A 216 -24.52 33.03 5.34
N ALA A 217 -25.71 33.52 5.70
CA ALA A 217 -26.92 32.70 5.84
C ALA A 217 -27.79 32.63 4.56
N ASP A 218 -27.78 33.68 3.74
CA ASP A 218 -28.54 33.76 2.47
C ASP A 218 -27.73 33.31 1.24
N GLU A 219 -26.43 32.98 1.40
CA GLU A 219 -25.60 32.48 0.31
C GLU A 219 -25.93 31.02 -0.07
N SER A 220 -25.98 30.74 -1.37
CA SER A 220 -26.15 29.36 -1.85
C SER A 220 -25.02 28.44 -1.36
N LEU A 221 -25.36 27.17 -1.10
CA LEU A 221 -24.44 26.11 -0.65
C LEU A 221 -23.14 26.03 -1.48
N ILE A 222 -23.22 26.31 -2.78
CA ILE A 222 -22.09 26.29 -3.72
C ILE A 222 -21.16 27.50 -3.50
N VAL A 223 -21.72 28.71 -3.33
CA VAL A 223 -20.93 29.92 -3.03
C VAL A 223 -20.17 29.74 -1.71
N ARG A 224 -20.86 29.25 -0.67
CA ARG A 224 -20.24 28.96 0.63
C ARG A 224 -19.14 27.90 0.55
N LEU A 225 -19.31 26.89 -0.31
CA LEU A 225 -18.27 25.90 -0.61
C LEU A 225 -17.05 26.52 -1.31
N VAL A 226 -17.26 27.39 -2.31
CA VAL A 226 -16.17 28.09 -3.02
C VAL A 226 -15.40 29.01 -2.06
N ILE A 227 -16.09 29.74 -1.19
CA ILE A 227 -15.49 30.60 -0.15
C ILE A 227 -14.67 29.76 0.85
N ALA A 228 -15.21 28.61 1.29
CA ALA A 228 -14.49 27.69 2.17
C ALA A 228 -13.23 27.09 1.50
N ILE A 229 -13.30 26.76 0.20
CA ILE A 229 -12.14 26.31 -0.60
C ILE A 229 -11.09 27.42 -0.72
N TYR A 230 -11.50 28.66 -1.02
CA TYR A 230 -10.62 29.81 -1.12
C TYR A 230 -9.85 30.05 0.20
N TYR A 231 -10.55 30.07 1.34
CA TYR A 231 -9.89 30.23 2.64
C TYR A 231 -9.00 29.03 3.02
N ALA A 232 -9.35 27.80 2.62
CA ALA A 232 -8.49 26.64 2.81
C ALA A 232 -7.19 26.76 1.99
N VAL A 233 -7.30 27.14 0.71
CA VAL A 233 -6.16 27.42 -0.19
C VAL A 233 -5.24 28.49 0.38
N MET A 234 -5.79 29.63 0.82
CA MET A 234 -5.03 30.72 1.46
C MET A 234 -4.26 30.21 2.69
N SER A 235 -4.93 29.46 3.57
CA SER A 235 -4.34 28.94 4.81
C SER A 235 -3.20 27.93 4.62
N ARG A 236 -3.10 27.29 3.45
CA ARG A 236 -2.13 26.22 3.13
C ARG A 236 -1.30 26.48 1.87
N SER A 237 -1.21 27.73 1.43
CA SER A 237 -0.47 28.15 0.23
C SER A 237 1.01 27.67 0.16
N GLU A 238 1.70 27.50 1.30
CA GLU A 238 3.03 26.86 1.37
C GLU A 238 3.02 25.44 0.75
N MET A 239 2.04 24.62 1.13
CA MET A 239 1.91 23.25 0.63
C MET A 239 1.50 23.20 -0.85
N ILE A 240 0.79 24.22 -1.32
CA ILE A 240 0.42 24.37 -2.74
C ILE A 240 1.66 24.73 -3.57
N CYS A 241 2.54 25.60 -3.07
CA CYS A 241 3.83 25.86 -3.70
C CYS A 241 4.67 24.58 -3.81
N TYR A 242 4.74 23.79 -2.71
CA TYR A 242 5.43 22.50 -2.73
C TYR A 242 4.82 21.52 -3.75
N LEU A 243 3.50 21.43 -3.83
CA LEU A 243 2.81 20.62 -4.85
C LEU A 243 3.18 21.06 -6.27
N MET A 244 3.15 22.37 -6.55
CA MET A 244 3.50 22.91 -7.87
C MET A 244 4.96 22.69 -8.24
N ILE A 245 5.90 22.76 -7.27
CA ILE A 245 7.32 22.41 -7.49
C ILE A 245 7.45 20.96 -7.93
N VAL A 246 6.75 20.05 -7.24
CA VAL A 246 6.80 18.61 -7.52
C VAL A 246 6.16 18.29 -8.87
N LEU A 247 4.99 18.87 -9.18
CA LEU A 247 4.33 18.68 -10.47
C LEU A 247 5.18 19.24 -11.63
N ASN A 248 5.81 20.40 -11.46
CA ASN A 248 6.72 20.95 -12.47
C ASN A 248 7.94 20.03 -12.70
N HIS A 249 8.51 19.45 -11.65
CA HIS A 249 9.62 18.50 -11.81
C HIS A 249 9.16 17.15 -12.39
N ILE A 250 7.97 16.65 -12.04
CA ILE A 250 7.41 15.43 -12.64
C ILE A 250 7.20 15.60 -14.16
N HIS A 251 6.74 16.78 -14.60
CA HIS A 251 6.57 17.10 -16.02
C HIS A 251 7.85 17.56 -16.74
N SER A 252 8.87 18.02 -16.02
CA SER A 252 10.13 18.49 -16.63
C SER A 252 11.28 17.48 -16.57
N ALA A 253 11.32 16.60 -15.55
CA ALA A 253 12.34 15.58 -15.20
C ALA A 253 13.73 15.82 -15.81
N SER A 254 14.25 17.01 -15.55
CA SER A 254 15.48 17.53 -16.15
C SER A 254 16.43 17.97 -15.07
N LEU A 255 17.73 17.95 -15.40
CA LEU A 255 18.78 18.37 -14.49
C LEU A 255 18.58 19.81 -14.01
N ILE A 256 18.06 20.71 -14.86
CA ILE A 256 17.76 22.10 -14.49
C ILE A 256 16.56 22.21 -13.54
N SER A 257 15.55 21.32 -13.62
CA SER A 257 14.41 21.34 -12.70
C SER A 257 14.69 20.62 -11.37
N MET A 258 15.63 19.68 -11.31
CA MET A 258 15.99 18.88 -10.13
C MET A 258 16.39 19.69 -8.86
N PRO A 259 17.10 20.84 -8.94
CA PRO A 259 17.38 21.66 -7.76
C PRO A 259 16.15 22.21 -7.03
N LEU A 260 15.00 22.39 -7.71
CA LEU A 260 13.77 22.89 -7.09
C LEU A 260 13.25 21.95 -5.98
N PRO A 261 12.92 20.67 -6.23
CA PRO A 261 12.50 19.74 -5.18
C PRO A 261 13.62 19.43 -4.18
N LEU A 262 14.90 19.47 -4.58
CA LEU A 262 16.01 19.29 -3.63
C LEU A 262 16.07 20.43 -2.61
N MET A 263 16.00 21.70 -3.05
CA MET A 263 15.93 22.86 -2.15
C MET A 263 14.64 22.82 -1.30
N MET A 264 13.52 22.40 -1.87
CA MET A 264 12.27 22.21 -1.14
C MET A 264 12.43 21.19 0.01
N LEU A 265 12.97 20.01 -0.27
CA LEU A 265 13.03 18.87 0.66
C LEU A 265 14.18 18.92 1.68
N LEU A 266 15.31 19.53 1.30
CA LEU A 266 16.52 19.59 2.13
C LEU A 266 16.69 20.92 2.88
N TRP A 267 16.02 21.99 2.43
CA TRP A 267 16.06 23.29 3.09
C TRP A 267 14.67 23.70 3.60
N SER A 268 13.69 23.89 2.71
CA SER A 268 12.38 24.45 3.09
C SER A 268 11.65 23.62 4.14
N THR A 269 11.40 22.34 3.85
CA THR A 269 10.61 21.46 4.72
C THR A 269 11.28 21.17 6.06
N LEU A 270 12.61 21.33 6.17
CA LEU A 270 13.39 21.13 7.39
C LEU A 270 13.54 22.39 8.25
N THR A 271 13.26 23.60 7.74
CA THR A 271 13.32 24.83 8.56
C THR A 271 12.31 24.82 9.72
N VAL A 272 12.72 25.38 10.86
CA VAL A 272 11.90 25.58 12.06
C VAL A 272 11.89 27.09 12.39
N PRO A 273 10.72 27.71 12.63
CA PRO A 273 9.36 27.15 12.54
C PRO A 273 8.75 27.17 11.12
N ARG A 274 9.27 28.03 10.22
CA ARG A 274 8.81 28.22 8.83
C ARG A 274 9.99 28.56 7.89
N PRO A 275 9.84 28.39 6.56
CA PRO A 275 10.88 28.77 5.59
C PRO A 275 11.18 30.27 5.62
N THR A 276 12.45 30.62 5.47
CA THR A 276 12.91 32.01 5.56
C THR A 276 12.63 32.79 4.27
N LYS A 277 12.60 34.13 4.36
CA LYS A 277 12.51 35.02 3.19
C LYS A 277 13.58 34.72 2.13
N ARG A 278 14.79 34.33 2.57
CA ARG A 278 15.88 33.94 1.66
C ARG A 278 15.54 32.72 0.81
N PHE A 279 14.89 31.69 1.38
CA PHE A 279 14.44 30.53 0.61
C PHE A 279 13.44 30.95 -0.48
N TRP A 280 12.41 31.72 -0.11
CA TRP A 280 11.37 32.14 -1.07
C TRP A 280 11.90 33.07 -2.17
N VAL A 281 12.81 33.99 -1.86
CA VAL A 281 13.47 34.81 -2.89
C VAL A 281 14.34 33.93 -3.80
N THR A 282 15.12 33.00 -3.23
CA THR A 282 15.98 32.09 -4.01
C THR A 282 15.17 31.25 -4.99
N ILE A 283 14.04 30.68 -4.55
CA ILE A 283 13.24 29.81 -5.41
C ILE A 283 12.50 30.59 -6.51
N ILE A 284 12.01 31.80 -6.22
CA ILE A 284 11.43 32.70 -7.23
C ILE A 284 12.49 33.07 -8.28
N THR A 285 13.63 33.61 -7.87
CA THR A 285 14.71 33.99 -8.79
C THR A 285 15.24 32.80 -9.59
N TYR A 286 15.33 31.61 -8.99
CA TYR A 286 15.72 30.40 -9.72
C TYR A 286 14.66 30.02 -10.78
N THR A 287 13.37 30.08 -10.47
CA THR A 287 12.31 29.86 -11.48
C THR A 287 12.31 30.91 -12.60
N GLU A 288 12.53 32.19 -12.29
CA GLU A 288 12.67 33.25 -13.30
C GLU A 288 13.85 32.98 -14.25
N VAL A 289 15.02 32.64 -13.70
CA VAL A 289 16.21 32.26 -14.47
C VAL A 289 15.93 31.04 -15.36
N ILE A 290 15.22 30.02 -14.87
CA ILE A 290 14.83 28.85 -15.69
C ILE A 290 13.91 29.25 -16.85
N VAL A 291 12.90 30.09 -16.62
CA VAL A 291 11.98 30.53 -17.68
C VAL A 291 12.74 31.31 -18.77
N VAL A 292 13.62 32.23 -18.38
CA VAL A 292 14.47 32.98 -19.32
C VAL A 292 15.43 32.05 -20.07
N LEU A 293 16.05 31.09 -19.37
CA LEU A 293 16.97 30.13 -19.98
C LEU A 293 16.25 29.24 -20.99
N LYS A 294 15.11 28.64 -20.61
CA LYS A 294 14.29 27.83 -21.52
C LYS A 294 13.78 28.64 -22.72
N TYR A 295 13.44 29.91 -22.53
CA TYR A 295 13.05 30.84 -23.61
C TYR A 295 14.18 31.05 -24.62
N ILE A 296 15.39 31.35 -24.17
CA ILE A 296 16.58 31.52 -25.03
C ILE A 296 16.81 30.26 -25.89
N PHE A 297 16.61 29.07 -25.32
CA PHE A 297 16.80 27.81 -26.04
C PHE A 297 15.65 27.41 -26.99
N GLN A 298 14.54 28.15 -27.07
CA GLN A 298 13.52 27.91 -28.10
C GLN A 298 13.88 28.51 -29.47
N PHE A 299 14.79 29.48 -29.52
CA PHE A 299 15.21 30.13 -30.76
C PHE A 299 15.96 29.13 -31.68
N GLY A 300 15.56 29.08 -32.96
CA GLY A 300 16.08 28.13 -33.94
C GLY A 300 17.49 28.43 -34.49
N PHE A 301 18.42 28.87 -33.64
CA PHE A 301 19.83 29.07 -34.01
C PHE A 301 20.77 27.95 -33.51
N PHE A 302 20.28 27.05 -32.64
CA PHE A 302 21.09 25.98 -32.09
C PHE A 302 21.07 24.70 -32.98
N PRO A 303 22.21 24.04 -33.23
CA PRO A 303 22.28 22.87 -34.12
C PRO A 303 21.32 21.72 -33.76
N TRP A 304 21.09 21.49 -32.46
CA TRP A 304 20.21 20.43 -31.96
C TRP A 304 18.70 20.66 -32.19
N ILE A 305 18.31 21.82 -32.73
CA ILE A 305 16.92 22.15 -33.04
C ILE A 305 16.51 21.70 -34.45
N HIS A 306 17.48 21.45 -35.33
CA HIS A 306 17.24 21.10 -36.74
C HIS A 306 17.25 19.58 -37.02
N GLY A 307 17.66 18.76 -36.05
CA GLY A 307 17.66 17.31 -36.16
C GLY A 307 16.34 16.66 -35.73
N ALA A 308 16.10 15.42 -36.12
CA ALA A 308 15.03 14.61 -35.56
C ALA A 308 15.29 14.37 -34.05
N PRO A 309 14.27 14.42 -33.18
CA PRO A 309 14.46 14.18 -31.75
C PRO A 309 14.86 12.72 -31.53
N SER A 310 16.03 12.48 -30.95
CA SER A 310 16.45 11.12 -30.62
C SER A 310 15.54 10.53 -29.55
N LEU A 311 15.38 9.20 -29.58
CA LEU A 311 14.58 8.46 -28.60
C LEU A 311 15.34 8.24 -27.28
N ASP A 312 16.66 8.41 -27.30
CA ASP A 312 17.54 8.15 -26.15
C ASP A 312 17.22 9.03 -24.94
N PRO A 313 17.13 8.45 -23.72
CA PRO A 313 16.95 9.23 -22.49
C PRO A 313 18.11 10.20 -22.19
N PHE A 314 19.34 9.88 -22.63
CA PHE A 314 20.57 10.63 -22.33
C PHE A 314 20.94 11.69 -23.35
N TRP A 315 20.05 12.01 -24.29
CA TRP A 315 20.28 13.10 -25.23
C TRP A 315 20.47 14.43 -24.50
N ALA A 316 21.64 15.06 -24.67
CA ALA A 316 22.09 16.17 -23.83
C ALA A 316 21.09 17.34 -23.70
N PRO A 317 20.43 17.82 -24.77
CA PRO A 317 19.38 18.83 -24.65
C PRO A 317 18.19 18.39 -23.80
N ARG A 318 17.77 17.13 -23.84
CA ARG A 318 16.64 16.61 -23.07
C ARG A 318 16.98 16.41 -21.60
N ILE A 319 18.09 15.74 -21.28
CA ILE A 319 18.49 15.50 -19.88
C ILE A 319 18.77 16.82 -19.14
N ILE A 320 19.30 17.84 -19.84
CA ILE A 320 19.49 19.17 -19.26
C ILE A 320 18.15 19.91 -19.11
N GLY A 321 17.19 19.73 -20.02
CA GLY A 321 15.88 20.40 -20.01
C GLY A 321 15.76 21.59 -20.97
N ILE A 322 16.52 21.52 -22.07
CA ILE A 322 16.74 22.54 -23.12
C ILE A 322 16.04 22.16 -24.45
N GLU A 323 15.34 21.02 -24.48
CA GLU A 323 14.56 20.55 -25.65
C GLU A 323 13.49 21.56 -26.10
N LYS A 324 13.33 21.72 -27.42
CA LYS A 324 12.33 22.61 -28.02
C LYS A 324 10.94 21.98 -27.90
N GLN A 325 10.02 22.66 -27.23
CA GLN A 325 8.67 22.14 -26.96
C GLN A 325 7.61 23.24 -27.09
N ALA A 326 6.44 22.93 -27.68
CA ALA A 326 5.41 23.93 -27.95
C ALA A 326 4.81 24.60 -26.69
N LYS A 327 4.88 23.95 -25.52
CA LYS A 327 4.37 24.45 -24.23
C LYS A 327 5.45 24.49 -23.13
N TYR A 328 6.70 24.71 -23.51
CA TYR A 328 7.91 24.57 -22.68
C TYR A 328 7.88 25.26 -21.30
N ALA A 329 7.19 26.40 -21.17
CA ALA A 329 7.14 27.21 -19.93
C ALA A 329 5.81 27.14 -19.17
N ALA A 330 4.81 26.36 -19.61
CA ALA A 330 3.46 26.40 -19.03
C ALA A 330 3.45 26.05 -17.52
N TRP A 331 4.20 25.02 -17.13
CA TRP A 331 4.32 24.58 -15.73
C TRP A 331 5.22 25.51 -14.90
N ASP A 332 6.28 26.06 -15.48
CA ASP A 332 7.13 27.04 -14.79
C ASP A 332 6.38 28.35 -14.51
N LEU A 333 5.55 28.82 -15.45
CA LEU A 333 4.69 30.00 -15.26
C LEU A 333 3.60 29.75 -14.20
N ALA A 334 2.98 28.56 -14.20
CA ALA A 334 2.01 28.19 -13.17
C ALA A 334 2.66 28.08 -11.77
N LEU A 335 3.89 27.56 -11.69
CA LEU A 335 4.69 27.56 -10.47
C LEU A 335 5.04 28.99 -10.04
N LEU A 336 5.54 29.83 -10.95
CA LEU A 336 5.90 31.23 -10.66
C LEU A 336 4.70 32.03 -10.14
N MET A 337 3.51 31.85 -10.73
CA MET A 337 2.26 32.42 -10.25
C MET A 337 1.92 31.96 -8.82
N SER A 338 2.08 30.67 -8.53
CA SER A 338 1.86 30.12 -7.18
C SER A 338 2.83 30.71 -6.14
N LEU A 339 4.11 30.85 -6.51
CA LEU A 339 5.14 31.44 -5.65
C LEU A 339 4.89 32.93 -5.39
N PHE A 340 4.52 33.71 -6.41
CA PHE A 340 4.15 35.12 -6.22
C PHE A 340 2.89 35.30 -5.39
N PHE A 341 1.90 34.43 -5.55
CA PHE A 341 0.69 34.40 -4.73
C PHE A 341 1.02 34.15 -3.25
N HIS A 342 1.86 33.15 -2.95
CA HIS A 342 2.33 32.90 -1.59
C HIS A 342 3.19 34.04 -1.02
N ARG A 343 4.06 34.65 -1.84
CA ARG A 343 4.82 35.86 -1.46
C ARG A 343 3.90 37.02 -1.09
N ASN A 344 2.87 37.28 -1.89
CA ASN A 344 1.90 38.35 -1.62
C ASN A 344 1.12 38.08 -0.31
N LEU A 345 0.77 36.81 -0.04
CA LEU A 345 0.18 36.39 1.23
C LEU A 345 1.14 36.60 2.43
N LEU A 346 2.42 36.26 2.29
CA LEU A 346 3.40 36.50 3.35
C LEU A 346 3.61 38.00 3.61
N MET A 347 3.50 38.85 2.58
CA MET A 347 3.51 40.31 2.74
C MET A 347 2.26 40.82 3.44
N SER A 348 1.06 40.36 3.05
CA SER A 348 -0.20 40.83 3.65
C SER A 348 -0.37 40.43 5.12
N ILE A 349 0.27 39.32 5.55
CA ILE A 349 0.33 38.88 6.96
C ILE A 349 1.52 39.53 7.71
N GLY A 350 2.40 40.29 7.05
CA GLY A 350 3.58 40.91 7.68
C GLY A 350 4.74 39.95 7.98
N LEU A 351 4.69 38.70 7.48
CA LEU A 351 5.71 37.66 7.71
C LEU A 351 6.94 37.78 6.79
N TRP A 352 6.96 38.76 5.87
CA TRP A 352 8.01 38.97 4.87
C TRP A 352 9.17 39.89 5.33
N LYS A 353 9.46 39.93 6.64
CA LYS A 353 10.59 40.69 7.23
C LYS A 353 11.94 39.99 7.03
N ASN A 354 13.02 40.77 6.90
CA ASN A 354 14.41 40.29 6.87
C ASN A 354 14.82 39.70 8.23
N GLU A 355 15.88 38.88 8.25
CA GLU A 355 16.44 38.34 9.50
C GLU A 355 17.03 39.45 10.37
N ILE A 356 17.70 40.44 9.77
CA ILE A 356 18.33 41.57 10.48
C ILE A 356 17.29 42.46 11.15
N GLU A 357 16.18 42.76 10.46
CA GLU A 357 15.03 43.50 11.02
C GLU A 357 14.42 42.75 12.22
N ARG A 358 14.47 41.41 12.21
CA ARG A 358 13.91 40.58 13.27
C ARG A 358 14.86 40.44 14.46
N GLU A 359 16.17 40.48 14.23
CA GLU A 359 17.19 40.55 15.27
C GLU A 359 17.22 41.95 15.90
N SER A 360 17.02 43.04 15.14
CA SER A 360 16.89 44.38 15.71
C SER A 360 15.60 44.55 16.52
N GLU A 361 14.44 44.13 15.99
CA GLU A 361 13.17 44.17 16.73
C GLU A 361 13.23 43.34 18.02
N ALA A 362 13.88 42.16 18.00
CA ALA A 362 14.02 41.33 19.20
C ALA A 362 14.99 41.92 20.23
N VAL A 363 16.08 42.57 19.79
CA VAL A 363 17.00 43.28 20.70
C VAL A 363 16.36 44.55 21.26
N GLU A 364 15.49 45.23 20.51
CA GLU A 364 14.68 46.35 21.00
C GLU A 364 13.64 45.88 22.04
N ASP A 365 12.90 44.79 21.79
CA ASP A 365 11.98 44.17 22.76
C ASP A 365 12.73 43.71 24.04
N ASP A 366 13.87 43.01 23.91
CA ASP A 366 14.69 42.57 25.05
C ASP A 366 15.25 43.78 25.84
N MET A 367 15.66 44.85 25.15
CA MET A 367 16.09 46.10 25.78
C MET A 367 14.93 46.84 26.46
N GLU A 368 13.70 46.79 25.93
CA GLU A 368 12.53 47.35 26.59
C GLU A 368 12.15 46.52 27.83
N GLU A 369 12.15 45.18 27.78
CA GLU A 369 11.95 44.35 28.99
C GLU A 369 13.04 44.59 30.06
N GLU A 370 14.33 44.69 29.70
CA GLU A 370 15.39 45.05 30.65
C GLU A 370 15.25 46.48 31.19
N ASN A 371 14.82 47.45 30.37
CA ASN A 371 14.57 48.81 30.82
C ASN A 371 13.36 48.90 31.75
N ILE A 372 12.27 48.18 31.48
CA ILE A 372 11.09 48.10 32.35
C ILE A 372 11.46 47.40 33.66
N THR A 373 12.19 46.29 33.60
CA THR A 373 12.63 45.54 34.79
C THR A 373 13.61 46.35 35.64
N SER A 374 14.56 47.06 35.03
CA SER A 374 15.49 47.93 35.75
C SER A 374 14.83 49.22 36.26
N ALA A 375 13.81 49.74 35.59
CA ALA A 375 12.97 50.84 36.10
C ALA A 375 12.14 50.41 37.31
N GLN A 376 11.56 49.20 37.29
CA GLN A 376 10.86 48.61 38.44
C GLN A 376 11.82 48.38 39.62
N LEU A 377 13.02 47.85 39.39
CA LEU A 377 14.06 47.69 40.42
C LEU A 377 14.55 49.05 40.98
N LYS A 378 14.62 50.10 40.15
CA LYS A 378 14.92 51.48 40.59
C LYS A 378 13.76 52.10 41.38
N ALA A 379 12.50 51.79 41.05
CA ALA A 379 11.33 52.23 41.80
C ALA A 379 11.21 51.53 43.17
N GLU A 380 11.50 50.23 43.23
CA GLU A 380 11.59 49.44 44.47
C GLU A 380 12.70 49.98 45.39
N ASN A 381 13.89 50.25 44.85
CA ASN A 381 15.00 50.84 45.61
C ASN A 381 14.75 52.28 46.05
N ARG A 382 13.96 53.08 45.30
CA ARG A 382 13.52 54.42 45.74
C ARG A 382 12.55 54.38 46.92
N ARG A 383 11.84 53.26 47.17
CA ARG A 383 10.97 53.08 48.35
C ARG A 383 11.70 52.63 49.61
N ARG A 384 13.02 52.36 49.54
CA ARG A 384 13.83 51.88 50.69
C ARG A 384 14.91 52.86 51.19
N LYS A 385 14.87 54.13 50.77
CA LYS A 385 15.80 55.17 51.25
C LYS A 385 15.09 56.46 51.67
N THR A 386 14.41 56.37 52.81
CA THR A 386 14.21 57.50 53.73
C THR A 386 14.91 57.15 55.03
N ASP A 387 16.17 57.57 55.15
CA ASP A 387 16.85 58.03 56.37
C ASP A 387 18.24 58.60 56.02
N MET A 388 18.70 59.59 56.81
CA MET A 388 19.79 60.55 56.58
C MET A 388 21.20 60.04 57.01
N PRO A 389 22.32 60.81 56.88
CA PRO A 389 22.68 61.90 55.94
C PRO A 389 24.11 61.82 55.31
N GLN A 390 24.42 62.87 54.55
CA GLN A 390 25.64 63.29 53.81
C GLN A 390 27.03 63.15 54.49
N ALA A 391 28.07 62.95 53.66
CA ALA A 391 29.37 63.63 53.79
C ALA A 391 30.13 63.75 52.43
N THR A 392 30.89 64.84 52.32
CA THR A 392 31.46 65.58 51.18
C THR A 392 32.72 65.00 50.49
N SER A 393 33.15 65.66 49.39
CA SER A 393 34.52 65.72 48.79
C SER A 393 34.87 64.68 47.71
N LEU A 394 35.76 64.92 46.73
CA LEU A 394 36.14 66.06 45.86
C LEU A 394 37.32 65.60 44.97
N ALA A 395 37.28 65.99 43.68
CA ALA A 395 38.44 66.32 42.82
C ALA A 395 39.32 65.24 42.11
N VAL A 396 39.92 65.71 40.99
CA VAL A 396 41.20 65.32 40.33
C VAL A 396 41.26 64.06 39.43
N THR A 397 41.98 63.98 38.30
CA THR A 397 42.27 64.86 37.11
C THR A 397 42.89 63.96 35.99
N GLN A 398 43.00 64.46 34.74
CA GLN A 398 43.92 64.03 33.64
C GLN A 398 43.67 62.62 33.01
N SER A 399 43.58 62.39 31.68
CA SER A 399 44.11 62.96 30.42
C SER A 399 45.53 62.52 30.02
N THR A 400 45.64 61.81 28.89
CA THR A 400 46.74 61.93 27.89
C THR A 400 46.38 61.13 26.62
N ASP A 401 46.37 61.81 25.48
CA ASP A 401 46.52 61.22 24.14
C ASP A 401 48.02 61.20 23.76
N ASP A 402 48.45 60.30 22.85
CA ASP A 402 49.03 60.69 21.55
C ASP A 402 49.57 59.49 20.70
N PRO A 403 49.67 59.61 19.36
CA PRO A 403 49.95 58.50 18.43
C PRO A 403 51.36 58.51 17.83
N ILE A 404 51.78 57.39 17.21
CA ILE A 404 53.01 57.31 16.38
C ILE A 404 52.73 56.62 15.04
N GLU A 405 53.16 57.24 13.95
CA GLU A 405 53.10 56.73 12.58
C GLU A 405 54.16 55.64 12.30
N LEU A 406 53.86 54.69 11.41
CA LEU A 406 54.89 54.18 10.49
C LEU A 406 54.30 53.65 9.16
N LYS A 407 54.74 54.23 8.04
CA LYS A 407 54.18 53.95 6.70
C LYS A 407 55.29 53.89 5.62
N LYS A 408 56.03 52.77 5.53
CA LYS A 408 56.97 52.55 4.41
C LYS A 408 57.36 51.10 4.14
N HIS A 409 56.58 50.39 3.31
CA HIS A 409 57.06 49.44 2.29
C HIS A 409 55.87 48.91 1.46
N ARG A 410 55.69 49.39 0.22
CA ARG A 410 54.58 48.97 -0.64
C ARG A 410 54.90 49.07 -2.13
N SER A 411 55.63 48.07 -2.65
CA SER A 411 55.74 47.80 -4.11
C SER A 411 56.62 46.57 -4.38
N LEU A 412 56.14 45.34 -4.10
CA LEU A 412 56.66 44.07 -4.71
C LEU A 412 55.90 42.78 -4.29
N THR A 413 54.59 42.86 -4.02
CA THR A 413 53.78 41.68 -3.56
C THR A 413 52.35 41.64 -4.11
N MET A 414 52.02 42.34 -5.20
CA MET A 414 50.62 42.46 -5.63
C MET A 414 50.01 41.13 -6.12
N HIS A 415 50.82 40.21 -6.66
CA HIS A 415 50.34 38.90 -7.13
C HIS A 415 50.19 37.88 -5.99
N SER A 416 51.15 37.82 -5.05
CA SER A 416 51.07 36.93 -3.89
C SER A 416 50.05 37.39 -2.85
N ILE A 417 49.84 38.72 -2.70
CA ILE A 417 48.72 39.24 -1.90
C ILE A 417 47.39 38.94 -2.59
N ALA A 418 47.27 39.04 -3.92
CA ALA A 418 46.02 38.68 -4.60
C ALA A 418 45.65 37.21 -4.40
N GLU A 419 46.62 36.30 -4.48
CA GLU A 419 46.44 34.87 -4.27
C GLU A 419 46.15 34.53 -2.80
N MET A 420 46.90 35.11 -1.86
CA MET A 420 46.64 35.00 -0.42
C MET A 420 45.30 35.63 -0.02
N VAL A 421 44.86 36.72 -0.66
CA VAL A 421 43.53 37.32 -0.46
C VAL A 421 42.44 36.47 -1.11
N ALA A 422 42.70 35.78 -2.22
CA ALA A 422 41.78 34.82 -2.81
C ALA A 422 41.60 33.59 -1.90
N ASP A 423 42.66 33.08 -1.28
CA ASP A 423 42.59 31.96 -0.33
C ASP A 423 42.08 32.37 1.06
N LEU A 424 42.37 33.59 1.53
CA LEU A 424 41.73 34.18 2.71
C LEU A 424 40.23 34.41 2.45
N ASN A 425 39.83 34.89 1.27
CA ASN A 425 38.41 34.99 0.91
C ASN A 425 37.76 33.60 0.75
N ARG A 426 38.44 32.63 0.13
CA ARG A 426 37.93 31.25 -0.01
C ARG A 426 37.79 30.56 1.34
N SER A 427 38.71 30.76 2.27
CA SER A 427 38.63 30.25 3.65
C SER A 427 37.64 31.03 4.52
N GLN A 428 37.53 32.35 4.40
CA GLN A 428 36.48 33.14 5.07
C GLN A 428 35.08 32.84 4.54
N ILE A 429 34.90 32.63 3.22
CA ILE A 429 33.62 32.24 2.63
C ILE A 429 33.29 30.81 3.06
N LYS A 430 34.24 29.86 3.01
CA LYS A 430 34.03 28.51 3.55
C LYS A 430 33.62 28.58 5.02
N THR A 431 34.36 29.27 5.89
CA THR A 431 34.04 29.35 7.33
C THR A 431 32.68 30.01 7.59
N ARG A 432 32.33 31.13 6.90
CA ARG A 432 31.02 31.80 7.00
C ARG A 432 29.85 30.94 6.49
N VAL A 433 30.06 30.14 5.43
CA VAL A 433 29.02 29.22 4.94
C VAL A 433 28.88 28.03 5.87
N THR A 434 29.99 27.41 6.31
CA THR A 434 29.94 26.30 7.26
C THR A 434 29.38 26.71 8.61
N SER A 435 29.62 27.94 9.09
CA SER A 435 29.06 28.42 10.36
C SER A 435 27.54 28.63 10.26
N ARG A 436 27.03 29.17 9.14
CA ARG A 436 25.58 29.27 8.89
C ARG A 436 24.90 27.91 8.74
N VAL A 437 25.51 26.97 8.02
CA VAL A 437 24.99 25.59 7.87
C VAL A 437 25.03 24.85 9.22
N ARG A 438 26.12 25.00 9.99
CA ARG A 438 26.23 24.46 11.35
C ARG A 438 25.18 25.06 12.28
N ASN A 439 24.92 26.37 12.19
CA ASN A 439 23.88 27.03 12.99
C ASN A 439 22.48 26.53 12.60
N PHE A 440 22.19 26.37 11.31
CA PHE A 440 20.94 25.77 10.84
C PHE A 440 20.72 24.36 11.43
N PHE A 441 21.71 23.48 11.36
CA PHE A 441 21.61 22.14 11.94
C PHE A 441 21.55 22.17 13.48
N HIS A 442 22.23 23.10 14.13
CA HIS A 442 22.15 23.29 15.58
C HIS A 442 20.73 23.69 16.02
N ILE A 443 20.11 24.67 15.34
CA ILE A 443 18.73 25.11 15.57
C ILE A 443 17.73 23.99 15.27
N LEU A 444 17.94 23.19 14.21
CA LEU A 444 17.09 22.05 13.87
C LEU A 444 17.13 20.93 14.91
N LEU A 445 18.32 20.62 15.44
CA LEU A 445 18.50 19.58 16.45
C LEU A 445 18.02 20.03 17.84
N ASN A 446 18.32 21.29 18.21
CA ASN A 446 18.05 21.89 19.52
C ASN A 446 17.10 23.12 19.46
N PRO A 447 15.85 22.99 18.98
CA PRO A 447 14.90 24.10 18.94
C PRO A 447 14.37 24.43 20.35
N ALA A 448 14.26 25.72 20.67
CA ALA A 448 13.85 26.22 21.99
C ALA A 448 12.46 25.73 22.46
N ASN A 449 11.50 25.60 21.53
CA ASN A 449 10.17 25.04 21.79
C ASN A 449 9.86 23.93 20.77
N ARG A 450 9.90 22.67 21.24
CA ARG A 450 9.61 21.48 20.41
C ARG A 450 8.27 20.86 20.80
N TYR A 451 7.36 20.73 19.83
CA TYR A 451 6.11 19.99 19.99
C TYR A 451 6.22 18.62 19.30
N PRO A 452 6.51 17.54 20.05
CA PRO A 452 6.67 16.21 19.48
C PRO A 452 5.33 15.64 19.00
N VAL A 453 5.37 15.02 17.82
CA VAL A 453 4.23 14.38 17.17
C VAL A 453 4.70 13.01 16.69
N ASP A 454 3.79 12.05 16.64
CA ASP A 454 4.02 10.78 15.95
C ASP A 454 3.39 10.84 14.55
N MET A 455 4.24 10.77 13.52
CA MET A 455 3.89 10.73 12.11
C MET A 455 4.39 9.44 11.43
N TYR A 456 4.77 8.40 12.19
CA TYR A 456 5.33 7.17 11.59
C TYR A 456 4.28 6.38 10.79
N ALA A 457 3.07 6.21 11.33
CA ALA A 457 2.02 5.48 10.61
C ALA A 457 1.74 6.03 9.19
N PRO A 458 1.54 7.34 8.96
CA PRO A 458 1.38 7.87 7.61
C PRO A 458 2.67 7.81 6.76
N MET A 459 3.87 7.81 7.34
CA MET A 459 5.12 7.50 6.59
C MET A 459 5.11 6.06 6.08
N PHE A 460 4.84 5.10 6.96
CA PHE A 460 4.81 3.68 6.64
C PHE A 460 3.76 3.35 5.57
N ILE A 461 2.57 3.97 5.63
CA ILE A 461 1.54 3.83 4.59
C ILE A 461 2.05 4.31 3.22
N CYS A 462 2.81 5.41 3.16
CA CYS A 462 3.41 5.89 1.91
C CYS A 462 4.44 4.89 1.36
N ASP A 463 5.26 4.28 2.22
CA ASP A 463 6.25 3.28 1.82
C ASP A 463 5.62 1.97 1.35
N VAL A 464 4.58 1.49 2.03
CA VAL A 464 3.78 0.32 1.59
C VAL A 464 3.09 0.62 0.24
N ALA A 465 2.52 1.81 0.06
CA ALA A 465 1.94 2.20 -1.23
C ALA A 465 3.01 2.23 -2.34
N CYS A 466 4.22 2.76 -2.06
CA CYS A 466 5.34 2.70 -3.00
C CYS A 466 5.72 1.24 -3.34
N PHE A 467 5.69 0.32 -2.37
CA PHE A 467 6.07 -1.09 -2.58
C PHE A 467 5.05 -1.82 -3.46
N LEU A 468 3.75 -1.60 -3.22
CA LEU A 468 2.69 -2.11 -4.09
C LEU A 468 2.80 -1.54 -5.52
N ILE A 469 3.17 -0.27 -5.69
CA ILE A 469 3.37 0.33 -7.02
C ILE A 469 4.54 -0.33 -7.78
N VAL A 470 5.59 -0.79 -7.10
CA VAL A 470 6.70 -1.52 -7.75
C VAL A 470 6.27 -2.92 -8.18
N ILE A 471 5.45 -3.60 -7.38
CA ILE A 471 4.90 -4.93 -7.71
C ILE A 471 3.96 -4.83 -8.93
N PHE A 472 2.94 -3.97 -8.88
CA PHE A 472 1.96 -3.84 -9.96
C PHE A 472 2.52 -3.13 -11.20
N GLY A 473 3.47 -2.21 -11.00
CA GLY A 473 4.09 -1.41 -12.06
C GLY A 473 5.45 -1.94 -12.54
N TYR A 474 5.79 -3.21 -12.29
CA TYR A 474 7.13 -3.77 -12.55
C TYR A 474 7.66 -3.45 -13.95
N SER A 475 6.79 -3.44 -14.96
CA SER A 475 7.15 -3.26 -16.36
C SER A 475 7.69 -1.86 -16.65
N SER A 476 7.50 -0.92 -15.72
CA SER A 476 8.09 0.42 -15.74
C SER A 476 9.46 0.50 -15.05
N PHE A 477 9.86 -0.53 -14.29
CA PHE A 477 11.08 -0.56 -13.49
C PHE A 477 12.11 -1.63 -13.92
N ALA A 478 11.68 -2.71 -14.56
CA ALA A 478 12.54 -3.77 -15.11
C ALA A 478 12.89 -3.53 -16.59
N THR A 479 13.95 -4.18 -17.08
CA THR A 479 14.64 -3.81 -18.32
C THR A 479 14.15 -4.53 -19.58
N ASP A 480 13.80 -5.82 -19.52
CA ASP A 480 13.80 -6.70 -20.72
C ASP A 480 12.48 -7.44 -21.03
N GLN A 481 11.33 -6.89 -20.65
CA GLN A 481 10.04 -7.36 -21.18
C GLN A 481 9.17 -6.19 -21.64
N GLY A 482 8.30 -6.47 -22.62
CA GLY A 482 7.44 -5.49 -23.29
C GLY A 482 6.34 -4.92 -22.39
N SER A 483 5.17 -4.63 -22.96
CA SER A 483 3.98 -4.20 -22.22
C SER A 483 3.30 -5.35 -21.44
N GLY A 484 4.10 -6.20 -20.80
CA GLY A 484 3.64 -7.32 -20.01
C GLY A 484 2.86 -6.87 -18.77
N SER A 485 1.74 -7.56 -18.51
CA SER A 485 1.08 -7.59 -17.21
C SER A 485 1.79 -8.59 -16.30
N VAL A 486 1.49 -8.62 -14.99
CA VAL A 486 2.10 -9.57 -14.03
C VAL A 486 1.81 -11.03 -14.45
N THR A 487 0.73 -11.23 -15.20
CA THR A 487 0.33 -12.51 -15.82
C THR A 487 1.41 -13.10 -16.74
N ALA A 488 2.23 -12.30 -17.41
CA ALA A 488 3.27 -12.79 -18.32
C ALA A 488 4.35 -13.60 -17.57
N TYR A 489 4.74 -13.16 -16.36
CA TYR A 489 5.68 -13.92 -15.52
C TYR A 489 5.08 -15.21 -14.95
N PHE A 490 3.77 -15.22 -14.67
CA PHE A 490 3.08 -16.44 -14.28
C PHE A 490 2.97 -17.44 -15.44
N GLN A 491 3.00 -16.98 -16.69
CA GLN A 491 3.06 -17.83 -17.89
C GLN A 491 4.48 -18.33 -18.18
N GLU A 492 5.50 -17.48 -18.04
CA GLU A 492 6.90 -17.82 -18.33
C GLU A 492 7.65 -18.49 -17.17
N ASN A 493 7.08 -18.52 -15.96
CA ASN A 493 7.69 -19.00 -14.71
C ASN A 493 9.06 -18.37 -14.39
N LYS A 494 9.30 -17.13 -14.84
CA LYS A 494 10.55 -16.38 -14.64
C LYS A 494 10.26 -15.06 -13.95
N VAL A 495 10.92 -14.81 -12.82
CA VAL A 495 10.84 -13.52 -12.12
C VAL A 495 12.12 -12.72 -12.40
N PRO A 496 12.05 -11.44 -12.81
CA PRO A 496 13.26 -10.65 -13.08
C PRO A 496 14.08 -10.40 -11.82
N GLY A 497 15.37 -10.73 -11.87
CA GLY A 497 16.30 -10.46 -10.77
C GLY A 497 16.38 -8.97 -10.40
N THR A 498 16.21 -8.08 -11.37
CA THR A 498 16.17 -6.61 -11.16
C THR A 498 14.97 -6.17 -10.31
N LEU A 499 13.79 -6.75 -10.54
CA LEU A 499 12.59 -6.49 -9.75
C LEU A 499 12.76 -6.99 -8.31
N VAL A 500 13.27 -8.21 -8.14
CA VAL A 500 13.51 -8.80 -6.81
C VAL A 500 14.53 -7.99 -6.02
N ALA A 501 15.66 -7.61 -6.65
CA ALA A 501 16.67 -6.76 -6.02
C ALA A 501 16.10 -5.39 -5.59
N MET A 502 15.26 -4.77 -6.42
CA MET A 502 14.60 -3.50 -6.09
C MET A 502 13.63 -3.64 -4.91
N LEU A 503 12.82 -4.69 -4.88
CA LEU A 503 11.88 -4.96 -3.77
C LEU A 503 12.61 -5.25 -2.45
N ILE A 504 13.69 -6.05 -2.49
CA ILE A 504 14.54 -6.32 -1.32
C ILE A 504 15.17 -5.02 -0.81
N PHE A 505 15.75 -4.20 -1.70
CA PHE A 505 16.35 -2.92 -1.32
C PHE A 505 15.32 -1.96 -0.71
N GLN A 506 14.12 -1.87 -1.28
CA GLN A 506 13.04 -1.06 -0.73
C GLN A 506 12.57 -1.58 0.65
N PHE A 507 12.46 -2.89 0.84
CA PHE A 507 12.11 -3.49 2.13
C PHE A 507 13.17 -3.17 3.19
N ILE A 508 14.47 -3.29 2.87
CA ILE A 508 15.57 -2.92 3.77
C ILE A 508 15.47 -1.44 4.18
N LEU A 509 15.14 -0.53 3.26
CA LEU A 509 14.95 0.89 3.59
C LEU A 509 13.79 1.13 4.57
N MET A 510 12.69 0.38 4.48
CA MET A 510 11.60 0.46 5.47
C MET A 510 12.03 -0.04 6.84
N VAL A 511 12.75 -1.16 6.88
CA VAL A 511 13.28 -1.79 8.10
C VAL A 511 14.25 -0.84 8.82
N VAL A 512 15.15 -0.18 8.07
CA VAL A 512 16.06 0.85 8.61
C VAL A 512 15.31 2.08 9.13
N ASP A 513 14.23 2.53 8.47
CA ASP A 513 13.44 3.65 8.98
C ASP A 513 12.70 3.28 10.28
N ARG A 514 12.11 2.07 10.37
CA ARG A 514 11.50 1.56 11.61
C ARG A 514 12.51 1.55 12.76
N ALA A 515 13.74 1.11 12.50
CA ALA A 515 14.82 1.11 13.50
C ALA A 515 15.16 2.52 14.01
N LEU A 516 15.34 3.48 13.09
CA LEU A 516 15.64 4.88 13.42
C LEU A 516 14.50 5.55 14.21
N PHE A 517 13.25 5.22 13.86
CA PHE A 517 12.06 5.69 14.58
C PHE A 517 12.00 5.14 16.01
N LEU A 518 12.15 3.83 16.20
CA LEU A 518 12.04 3.18 17.51
C LEU A 518 13.17 3.59 18.47
N ARG A 519 14.40 3.69 17.97
CA ARG A 519 15.56 4.24 18.71
C ARG A 519 15.45 5.75 18.97
N LYS A 520 14.44 6.44 18.42
CA LYS A 520 14.21 7.89 18.53
C LYS A 520 15.42 8.73 18.11
N PHE A 521 16.24 8.20 17.19
CA PHE A 521 17.55 8.77 16.87
C PHE A 521 17.46 9.87 15.80
N LEU A 522 17.22 11.10 16.26
CA LEU A 522 16.97 12.26 15.40
C LEU A 522 18.11 12.56 14.39
N VAL A 523 19.36 12.48 14.83
CA VAL A 523 20.52 12.77 13.96
C VAL A 523 20.63 11.74 12.85
N GLY A 524 20.50 10.44 13.19
CA GLY A 524 20.47 9.36 12.19
C GLY A 524 19.31 9.51 11.22
N LYS A 525 18.11 9.85 11.70
CA LYS A 525 16.96 10.10 10.82
C LYS A 525 17.19 11.28 9.86
N LEU A 526 17.84 12.35 10.30
CA LEU A 526 18.22 13.48 9.46
C LEU A 526 19.25 13.10 8.40
N VAL A 527 20.30 12.36 8.77
CA VAL A 527 21.30 11.85 7.81
C VAL A 527 20.65 10.91 6.79
N PHE A 528 19.81 9.99 7.26
CA PHE A 528 19.03 9.07 6.42
C PHE A 528 18.11 9.83 5.45
N GLN A 529 17.40 10.87 5.91
CA GLN A 529 16.58 11.73 5.06
C GLN A 529 17.41 12.40 3.95
N ILE A 530 18.58 12.97 4.27
CA ILE A 530 19.45 13.64 3.30
C ILE A 530 19.95 12.63 2.25
N LEU A 531 20.48 11.49 2.71
CA LEU A 531 20.99 10.43 1.81
C LEU A 531 19.87 9.84 0.95
N LEU A 532 18.69 9.57 1.51
CA LEU A 532 17.57 8.97 0.79
C LEU A 532 16.95 9.93 -0.23
N VAL A 533 16.85 11.23 0.07
CA VAL A 533 16.42 12.24 -0.90
C VAL A 533 17.39 12.30 -2.08
N LEU A 534 18.70 12.39 -1.83
CA LEU A 534 19.71 12.42 -2.89
C LEU A 534 19.71 11.12 -3.70
N PHE A 535 19.70 9.97 -3.04
CA PHE A 535 19.64 8.65 -3.67
C PHE A 535 18.41 8.53 -4.57
N VAL A 536 17.21 8.86 -4.09
CA VAL A 536 15.97 8.73 -4.88
C VAL A 536 15.98 9.61 -6.13
N HIS A 537 16.49 10.85 -6.06
CA HIS A 537 16.52 11.72 -7.24
C HIS A 537 17.59 11.27 -8.25
N VAL A 538 18.77 10.84 -7.79
CA VAL A 538 19.80 10.26 -8.68
C VAL A 538 19.32 8.95 -9.29
N TRP A 539 18.74 8.06 -8.50
CA TRP A 539 18.27 6.76 -8.95
C TRP A 539 17.10 6.89 -9.93
N MET A 540 16.07 7.67 -9.62
CA MET A 540 14.87 7.80 -10.46
C MET A 540 15.12 8.53 -11.79
N PHE A 541 15.97 9.57 -11.79
CA PHE A 541 16.14 10.43 -12.97
C PHE A 541 17.42 10.16 -13.77
N LEU A 542 18.42 9.46 -13.20
CA LEU A 542 19.67 9.10 -13.90
C LEU A 542 19.86 7.58 -14.02
N LEU A 543 19.74 6.80 -12.95
CA LEU A 543 20.02 5.36 -13.02
C LEU A 543 18.89 4.56 -13.68
N LEU A 544 17.63 4.86 -13.38
CA LEU A 544 16.48 4.12 -13.91
C LEU A 544 16.31 4.30 -15.43
N PRO A 545 16.43 5.53 -16.02
CA PRO A 545 16.42 5.68 -17.47
C PRO A 545 17.64 5.07 -18.15
N ALA A 546 18.79 4.98 -17.47
CA ALA A 546 19.99 4.30 -17.97
C ALA A 546 19.81 2.79 -18.07
N ALA A 547 19.19 2.18 -17.06
CA ALA A 547 18.91 0.75 -17.07
C ALA A 547 17.76 0.38 -18.03
N THR A 548 16.64 1.11 -17.99
CA THR A 548 15.41 0.73 -18.71
C THR A 548 15.29 1.26 -20.12
N GLY A 549 16.11 2.24 -20.52
CA GLY A 549 15.99 2.94 -21.82
C GLY A 549 14.70 3.77 -21.98
N ARG A 550 13.85 3.87 -20.95
CA ARG A 550 12.53 4.53 -21.02
C ARG A 550 12.55 5.91 -20.36
N LEU A 551 11.80 6.84 -20.96
CA LEU A 551 11.64 8.20 -20.47
C LEU A 551 10.67 8.25 -19.29
N PHE A 552 11.10 8.82 -18.15
CA PHE A 552 10.25 9.05 -16.97
C PHE A 552 8.91 9.75 -17.31
N MET A 553 8.91 10.65 -18.30
CA MET A 553 7.71 11.34 -18.81
C MET A 553 6.59 10.43 -19.29
N LYS A 554 6.91 9.22 -19.76
CA LYS A 554 5.94 8.27 -20.30
C LYS A 554 5.55 7.20 -19.26
N ASN A 555 6.28 7.11 -18.14
CA ASN A 555 6.13 6.04 -17.16
C ASN A 555 5.24 6.47 -15.98
N PHE A 556 3.91 6.31 -16.10
CA PHE A 556 2.95 6.68 -15.06
C PHE A 556 3.27 6.08 -13.68
N PHE A 557 3.66 4.81 -13.61
CA PHE A 557 4.00 4.16 -12.33
C PHE A 557 5.23 4.78 -11.65
N CYS A 558 6.24 5.21 -12.41
CA CYS A 558 7.41 5.92 -11.87
C CYS A 558 7.02 7.32 -11.34
N GLN A 559 6.13 8.02 -12.04
CA GLN A 559 5.61 9.33 -11.63
C GLN A 559 4.81 9.22 -10.32
N LEU A 560 3.90 8.23 -10.24
CA LEU A 560 3.10 7.98 -9.06
C LEU A 560 3.97 7.56 -7.85
N TRP A 561 4.94 6.67 -8.06
CA TRP A 561 5.91 6.27 -7.03
C TRP A 561 6.69 7.48 -6.51
N TYR A 562 7.24 8.32 -7.41
CA TYR A 562 8.00 9.51 -7.02
C TYR A 562 7.12 10.50 -6.25
N PHE A 563 5.88 10.73 -6.71
CA PHE A 563 4.93 11.61 -6.04
C PHE A 563 4.64 11.16 -4.59
N ILE A 564 4.35 9.87 -4.37
CA ILE A 564 4.11 9.32 -3.03
C ILE A 564 5.40 9.35 -2.19
N LYS A 565 6.57 9.08 -2.79
CA LYS A 565 7.85 9.16 -2.06
C LYS A 565 8.19 10.60 -1.64
N VAL A 566 7.78 11.61 -2.41
CA VAL A 566 7.89 13.02 -2.00
C VAL A 566 6.92 13.36 -0.86
N ILE A 567 5.69 12.83 -0.87
CA ILE A 567 4.78 12.95 0.29
C ILE A 567 5.41 12.33 1.55
N TYR A 568 5.99 11.13 1.44
CA TYR A 568 6.78 10.52 2.50
C TYR A 568 7.89 11.47 3.00
N PHE A 569 8.69 12.07 2.12
CA PHE A 569 9.76 12.97 2.51
C PHE A 569 9.27 14.23 3.25
N ILE A 570 8.12 14.80 2.86
CA ILE A 570 7.50 15.95 3.53
C ILE A 570 7.02 15.56 4.94
N ILE A 571 6.37 14.39 5.07
CA ILE A 571 5.93 13.86 6.38
C ILE A 571 7.15 13.58 7.28
N SER A 572 8.22 13.01 6.72
CA SER A 572 9.46 12.71 7.44
C SER A 572 10.19 13.98 7.90
N ALA A 573 10.28 15.01 7.05
CA ALA A 573 10.83 16.31 7.44
C ALA A 573 10.02 16.96 8.57
N LYS A 574 8.68 16.83 8.55
CA LYS A 574 7.80 17.25 9.65
C LYS A 574 8.07 16.46 10.94
N GLN A 575 8.29 15.14 10.85
CA GLN A 575 8.68 14.31 12.00
C GLN A 575 10.01 14.76 12.60
N ILE A 576 11.01 15.08 11.78
CA ILE A 576 12.32 15.58 12.23
C ILE A 576 12.19 16.92 12.96
N ARG A 577 11.41 17.87 12.40
CA ARG A 577 11.15 19.18 13.03
C ARG A 577 10.44 19.06 14.37
N SER A 578 9.35 18.30 14.42
CA SER A 578 8.59 18.05 15.64
C SER A 578 9.38 17.23 16.66
N GLY A 579 10.28 16.35 16.20
CA GLY A 579 10.99 15.38 17.03
C GLY A 579 10.07 14.29 17.59
N TYR A 580 10.69 13.30 18.24
CA TYR A 580 10.00 12.12 18.73
C TYR A 580 9.32 12.35 20.09
N PRO A 581 8.11 11.79 20.32
CA PRO A 581 7.45 11.85 21.61
C PRO A 581 8.18 10.98 22.65
N LYS A 582 8.28 11.49 23.88
CA LYS A 582 8.94 10.78 25.00
C LYS A 582 8.25 9.44 25.29
N ARG A 583 6.92 9.48 25.39
CA ARG A 583 6.04 8.30 25.42
C ARG A 583 5.68 7.92 23.99
N GLN A 584 6.11 6.75 23.53
CA GLN A 584 5.42 6.09 22.42
C GLN A 584 4.01 5.79 22.90
N LEU A 585 2.99 6.33 22.22
CA LEU A 585 1.64 5.79 22.35
C LEU A 585 1.66 4.37 21.72
N GLY A 586 0.68 3.54 22.09
CA GLY A 586 0.52 2.24 21.46
C GLY A 586 0.29 2.36 19.95
N ASN A 587 0.15 1.22 19.27
CA ASN A 587 -0.17 1.15 17.84
C ASN A 587 -1.23 2.21 17.48
N VAL A 588 -1.01 3.00 16.42
CA VAL A 588 -1.92 4.11 16.06
C VAL A 588 -3.35 3.63 15.87
N ILE A 589 -3.52 2.36 15.49
CA ILE A 589 -4.77 1.64 15.31
C ILE A 589 -5.52 1.36 16.63
N THR A 590 -4.86 1.40 17.79
CA THR A 590 -5.47 1.12 19.11
C THR A 590 -5.65 2.37 19.98
N ASN A 591 -5.50 3.57 19.41
CA ASN A 591 -5.68 4.85 20.11
C ASN A 591 -7.14 5.17 20.51
N SER A 592 -8.14 4.44 19.99
CA SER A 592 -9.56 4.65 20.28
C SER A 592 -10.35 3.37 20.01
N TYR A 593 -11.43 3.14 20.76
CA TYR A 593 -12.15 1.86 20.79
C TYR A 593 -13.42 1.82 19.92
N SER A 594 -13.46 2.57 18.81
CA SER A 594 -14.61 2.60 17.91
C SER A 594 -14.59 1.44 16.89
N ALA A 595 -15.76 1.11 16.32
CA ALA A 595 -15.91 0.06 15.29
C ALA A 595 -14.93 0.20 14.11
N ILE A 596 -14.58 1.43 13.71
CA ILE A 596 -13.59 1.68 12.65
C ILE A 596 -12.22 1.13 13.06
N TYR A 597 -11.78 1.38 14.29
CA TYR A 597 -10.49 0.90 14.80
C TYR A 597 -10.48 -0.62 14.99
N MET A 598 -11.61 -1.22 15.38
CA MET A 598 -11.79 -2.68 15.41
C MET A 598 -11.57 -3.31 14.01
N VAL A 599 -12.16 -2.71 12.96
CA VAL A 599 -11.98 -3.18 11.57
C VAL A 599 -10.56 -2.94 11.08
N LEU A 600 -9.96 -1.79 11.36
CA LEU A 600 -8.56 -1.51 11.02
C LEU A 600 -7.58 -2.47 11.72
N TYR A 601 -7.85 -2.84 12.97
CA TYR A 601 -7.00 -3.76 13.73
C TYR A 601 -7.10 -5.20 13.20
N ARG A 602 -8.32 -5.69 12.91
CA ARG A 602 -8.52 -6.96 12.20
C ARG A 602 -7.86 -6.95 10.82
N SER A 603 -7.92 -5.83 10.10
CA SER A 603 -7.26 -5.69 8.78
C SER A 603 -5.73 -5.74 8.88
N TYR A 604 -5.16 -5.11 9.92
CA TYR A 604 -3.72 -5.17 10.20
C TYR A 604 -3.25 -6.60 10.52
N MET A 605 -4.02 -7.37 11.30
CA MET A 605 -3.74 -8.77 11.60
C MET A 605 -3.96 -9.71 10.41
N ALA A 606 -4.79 -9.33 9.43
CA ALA A 606 -5.04 -10.13 8.23
C ALA A 606 -3.93 -10.03 7.17
N ILE A 607 -3.00 -9.06 7.29
CA ILE A 607 -1.87 -8.91 6.37
C ILE A 607 -0.75 -9.87 6.79
N PRO A 608 -0.37 -10.88 5.97
CA PRO A 608 0.65 -11.86 6.34
C PRO A 608 2.00 -11.22 6.67
N PHE A 609 2.67 -11.75 7.69
CA PHE A 609 3.99 -11.33 8.19
C PHE A 609 4.08 -9.89 8.73
N LEU A 610 3.08 -9.03 8.54
CA LEU A 610 3.15 -7.63 8.97
C LEU A 610 3.13 -7.50 10.50
N PHE A 611 2.30 -8.29 11.18
CA PHE A 611 2.23 -8.30 12.63
C PHE A 611 3.51 -8.88 13.24
N GLU A 612 3.96 -10.01 12.72
CA GLU A 612 5.13 -10.77 13.18
C GLU A 612 6.42 -9.97 13.00
N LEU A 613 6.62 -9.37 11.83
CA LEU A 613 7.77 -8.50 11.58
C LEU A 613 7.74 -7.26 12.47
N SER A 614 6.57 -6.63 12.66
CA SER A 614 6.45 -5.46 13.55
C SER A 614 6.78 -5.82 14.99
N LEU A 615 6.31 -6.98 15.46
CA LEU A 615 6.55 -7.50 16.81
C LEU A 615 8.04 -7.80 17.06
N LEU A 616 8.72 -8.43 16.10
CA LEU A 616 10.15 -8.72 16.12
C LEU A 616 11.00 -7.45 16.07
N MET A 617 10.69 -6.52 15.16
CA MET A 617 11.36 -5.23 15.04
C MET A 617 11.23 -4.39 16.32
N ASP A 618 10.04 -4.37 16.92
CA ASP A 618 9.80 -3.65 18.17
C ASP A 618 10.60 -4.27 19.32
N TRP A 619 10.68 -5.61 19.42
CA TRP A 619 11.54 -6.30 20.40
C TRP A 619 13.05 -6.00 20.22
N MET A 620 13.53 -5.93 18.97
CA MET A 620 14.95 -5.72 18.66
C MET A 620 15.45 -4.28 18.97
N TRP A 621 14.57 -3.28 18.93
CA TRP A 621 14.97 -1.87 18.98
C TRP A 621 14.34 -1.04 20.11
N ILE A 622 13.35 -1.58 20.83
CA ILE A 622 12.90 -1.05 22.11
C ILE A 622 13.71 -1.73 23.22
N ASP A 623 14.31 -0.94 24.10
CA ASP A 623 15.03 -1.47 25.25
C ASP A 623 14.05 -2.12 26.24
N THR A 624 14.05 -3.46 26.29
CA THR A 624 13.12 -4.29 27.07
C THR A 624 13.84 -5.36 27.87
N CYS A 625 13.31 -5.70 29.06
CA CYS A 625 13.83 -6.79 29.90
C CYS A 625 13.18 -8.15 29.57
N LEU A 626 12.24 -8.20 28.63
CA LEU A 626 11.50 -9.42 28.29
C LEU A 626 12.23 -10.24 27.22
N SER A 627 12.30 -11.56 27.43
CA SER A 627 12.66 -12.51 26.36
C SER A 627 11.65 -12.44 25.21
N LEU A 628 12.08 -12.82 24.00
CA LEU A 628 11.22 -12.76 22.82
C LEU A 628 9.90 -13.53 23.00
N SER A 629 9.91 -14.72 23.62
CA SER A 629 8.70 -15.48 23.89
C SER A 629 7.73 -14.74 24.81
N ASN A 630 8.23 -14.08 25.86
CA ASN A 630 7.40 -13.32 26.79
C ASN A 630 6.88 -12.01 26.16
N TRP A 631 7.66 -11.43 25.24
CA TRP A 631 7.24 -10.28 24.44
C TRP A 631 6.10 -10.63 23.47
N ILE A 632 6.20 -11.77 22.79
CA ILE A 632 5.14 -12.30 21.91
C ILE A 632 3.86 -12.55 22.73
N ALA A 633 3.97 -13.25 23.87
CA ALA A 633 2.83 -13.51 24.75
C ALA A 633 2.16 -12.23 25.27
N LEU A 634 2.94 -11.21 25.66
CA LEU A 634 2.41 -9.90 26.07
C LEU A 634 1.62 -9.22 24.95
N HIS A 635 2.12 -9.27 23.71
CA HIS A 635 1.46 -8.66 22.56
C HIS A 635 0.20 -9.41 22.10
N ASP A 636 0.18 -10.75 22.20
CA ASP A 636 -1.02 -11.55 21.95
C ASP A 636 -2.12 -11.22 22.98
N ILE A 637 -1.79 -11.22 24.27
CA ILE A 637 -2.71 -10.81 25.34
C ILE A 637 -3.24 -9.38 25.10
N TYR A 638 -2.36 -8.44 24.75
CA TYR A 638 -2.76 -7.06 24.41
C TYR A 638 -3.71 -7.02 23.20
N SER A 639 -3.44 -7.82 22.17
CA SER A 639 -4.24 -7.92 20.96
C SER A 639 -5.69 -8.36 21.27
N ASN A 640 -5.82 -9.46 22.02
CA ASN A 640 -7.11 -10.03 22.40
C ASN A 640 -7.90 -9.09 23.32
N ILE A 641 -7.24 -8.48 24.31
CA ILE A 641 -7.88 -7.48 25.19
C ILE A 641 -8.33 -6.23 24.41
N CYS A 642 -7.54 -5.75 23.45
CA CYS A 642 -7.90 -4.58 22.64
C CYS A 642 -9.13 -4.85 21.78
N MET A 643 -9.23 -6.05 21.18
CA MET A 643 -10.40 -6.49 20.43
C MET A 643 -11.66 -6.53 21.30
N ILE A 644 -11.60 -7.21 22.45
CA ILE A 644 -12.72 -7.29 23.40
C ILE A 644 -13.13 -5.89 23.89
N LYS A 645 -12.17 -4.99 24.14
CA LYS A 645 -12.48 -3.62 24.58
C LYS A 645 -13.18 -2.80 23.49
N CYS A 646 -12.85 -3.00 22.21
CA CYS A 646 -13.59 -2.39 21.10
C CYS A 646 -15.03 -2.93 21.03
N GLU A 647 -15.22 -4.25 21.12
CA GLU A 647 -16.55 -4.87 21.09
C GLU A 647 -17.43 -4.38 22.24
N ARG A 648 -16.89 -4.31 23.46
CA ARG A 648 -17.57 -3.73 24.62
C ARG A 648 -17.89 -2.25 24.44
N SER A 649 -17.02 -1.45 23.81
CA SER A 649 -17.29 -0.03 23.53
C SER A 649 -18.41 0.15 22.50
N ILE A 650 -18.52 -0.73 21.50
CA ILE A 650 -19.60 -0.71 20.52
C ILE A 650 -20.94 -1.07 21.18
N GLU A 651 -20.94 -2.01 22.13
CA GLU A 651 -22.13 -2.34 22.93
C GLU A 651 -22.55 -1.21 23.89
N GLU A 652 -21.60 -0.41 24.37
CA GLU A 652 -21.84 0.78 25.20
C GLU A 652 -22.38 1.97 24.38
N ASP A 653 -21.81 2.22 23.19
CA ASP A 653 -22.25 3.26 22.25
C ASP A 653 -23.62 2.94 21.60
N TYR A 654 -23.91 1.65 21.38
CA TYR A 654 -25.14 1.16 20.73
C TYR A 654 -25.85 0.08 21.56
N PRO A 655 -26.36 0.43 22.76
CA PRO A 655 -26.89 -0.54 23.71
C PRO A 655 -28.18 -1.19 23.17
N SER A 656 -28.15 -2.52 23.01
CA SER A 656 -29.35 -3.27 22.63
C SER A 656 -30.17 -3.69 23.87
N PRO A 657 -31.48 -3.40 23.93
CA PRO A 657 -32.33 -3.86 25.03
C PRO A 657 -32.34 -5.39 25.16
N LYS A 658 -32.28 -5.87 26.41
CA LYS A 658 -32.24 -7.31 26.72
C LYS A 658 -33.50 -8.02 26.20
N GLY A 659 -33.33 -9.21 25.64
CA GLY A 659 -34.44 -10.06 25.15
C GLY A 659 -35.04 -9.66 23.78
N VAL A 660 -34.57 -8.59 23.13
CA VAL A 660 -35.13 -8.16 21.84
C VAL A 660 -34.54 -8.92 20.65
N LYS A 661 -35.42 -9.38 19.74
CA LYS A 661 -35.03 -10.07 18.51
C LYS A 661 -34.09 -9.22 17.64
N LYS A 662 -32.95 -9.77 17.23
CA LYS A 662 -32.06 -9.12 16.24
C LYS A 662 -32.80 -8.95 14.91
N ARG A 663 -32.56 -7.83 14.21
CA ARG A 663 -33.23 -7.49 12.94
C ARG A 663 -33.00 -8.58 11.89
N ALA A 664 -34.06 -8.98 11.19
CA ALA A 664 -34.00 -10.04 10.17
C ALA A 664 -32.94 -9.77 9.08
N LEU A 665 -32.84 -8.52 8.61
CA LEU A 665 -31.83 -8.09 7.63
C LEU A 665 -30.40 -8.38 8.09
N ILE A 666 -30.08 -8.22 9.37
CA ILE A 666 -28.73 -8.50 9.90
C ILE A 666 -28.47 -10.01 9.91
N LYS A 667 -29.47 -10.82 10.30
CA LYS A 667 -29.36 -12.29 10.31
C LYS A 667 -29.21 -12.86 8.90
N TYR A 668 -30.11 -12.52 7.99
CA TYR A 668 -30.10 -13.02 6.62
C TYR A 668 -28.99 -12.39 5.76
N GLY A 669 -28.60 -11.14 6.05
CA GLY A 669 -27.48 -10.48 5.37
C GLY A 669 -26.14 -11.15 5.69
N TRP A 670 -25.70 -11.13 6.94
CA TRP A 670 -24.40 -11.74 7.30
C TRP A 670 -24.42 -13.27 7.19
N GLY A 671 -25.48 -13.93 7.66
CA GLY A 671 -25.61 -15.38 7.58
C GLY A 671 -25.75 -15.87 6.13
N GLY A 672 -26.55 -15.19 5.31
CA GLY A 672 -26.72 -15.51 3.89
C GLY A 672 -25.46 -15.22 3.07
N PHE A 673 -24.73 -14.13 3.37
CA PHE A 673 -23.43 -13.84 2.75
C PHE A 673 -22.39 -14.92 3.06
N LEU A 674 -22.27 -15.33 4.33
CA LEU A 674 -21.34 -16.39 4.74
C LEU A 674 -21.72 -17.75 4.11
N LEU A 675 -23.01 -18.08 4.11
CA LEU A 675 -23.53 -19.29 3.46
C LEU A 675 -23.24 -19.30 1.96
N PHE A 676 -23.51 -18.18 1.27
CA PHE A 676 -23.23 -18.01 -0.15
C PHE A 676 -21.73 -18.15 -0.45
N LEU A 677 -20.86 -17.58 0.39
CA LEU A 677 -19.41 -17.69 0.24
C LEU A 677 -18.92 -19.14 0.40
N ILE A 678 -19.47 -19.90 1.36
CA ILE A 678 -19.16 -21.34 1.51
C ILE A 678 -19.66 -22.14 0.31
N ILE A 679 -20.88 -21.88 -0.17
CA ILE A 679 -21.42 -22.50 -1.40
C ILE A 679 -20.52 -22.16 -2.59
N LEU A 680 -20.07 -20.92 -2.73
CA LEU A 680 -19.15 -20.51 -3.80
C LEU A 680 -17.82 -21.26 -3.71
N ILE A 681 -17.20 -21.39 -2.53
CA ILE A 681 -15.95 -22.15 -2.36
C ILE A 681 -16.09 -23.61 -2.82
N ILE A 682 -17.24 -24.25 -2.55
CA ILE A 682 -17.48 -25.65 -2.91
C ILE A 682 -17.84 -25.79 -4.40
N TRP A 683 -18.75 -24.96 -4.92
CA TRP A 683 -19.34 -25.16 -6.24
C TRP A 683 -18.64 -24.39 -7.37
N PHE A 684 -18.02 -23.24 -7.11
CA PHE A 684 -17.37 -22.44 -8.15
C PHE A 684 -16.23 -23.19 -8.86
N PRO A 685 -15.33 -23.92 -8.17
CA PRO A 685 -14.33 -24.74 -8.85
C PRO A 685 -14.97 -25.82 -9.72
N LEU A 686 -16.01 -26.50 -9.20
CA LEU A 686 -16.72 -27.56 -9.93
C LEU A 686 -17.37 -27.05 -11.21
N VAL A 687 -18.00 -25.87 -11.17
CA VAL A 687 -18.59 -25.19 -12.34
C VAL A 687 -17.51 -24.77 -13.33
N LEU A 688 -16.38 -24.26 -12.85
CA LEU A 688 -15.26 -23.90 -13.73
C LEU A 688 -14.70 -25.13 -14.45
N PHE A 689 -14.67 -26.30 -13.79
CA PHE A 689 -14.25 -27.57 -14.41
C PHE A 689 -15.31 -28.17 -15.33
N SER A 690 -16.61 -28.04 -15.06
CA SER A 690 -17.65 -28.50 -16.00
C SER A 690 -17.73 -27.63 -17.27
N MET A 691 -17.33 -26.35 -17.18
CA MET A 691 -17.17 -25.47 -18.34
C MET A 691 -15.82 -25.66 -19.07
N ALA A 692 -14.96 -26.57 -18.61
CA ALA A 692 -13.62 -26.72 -19.19
C ALA A 692 -13.71 -27.16 -20.67
N ASN A 693 -14.48 -28.22 -20.97
CA ASN A 693 -14.64 -28.73 -22.34
C ASN A 693 -15.35 -27.74 -23.29
N THR A 694 -16.10 -26.75 -22.78
CA THR A 694 -16.77 -25.72 -23.60
C THR A 694 -15.90 -24.48 -23.84
N VAL A 695 -14.89 -24.23 -23.00
CA VAL A 695 -13.97 -23.09 -23.10
C VAL A 695 -12.63 -23.49 -23.77
N GLY A 696 -12.35 -24.79 -23.91
CA GLY A 696 -11.20 -25.31 -24.65
C GLY A 696 -11.20 -24.89 -26.13
N THR A 697 -10.01 -24.74 -26.69
CA THR A 697 -9.80 -24.37 -28.10
C THR A 697 -9.69 -25.60 -29.00
N ARG A 698 -10.31 -25.54 -30.19
CA ARG A 698 -10.25 -26.62 -31.19
C ARG A 698 -8.83 -26.78 -31.74
N SER A 699 -8.32 -28.01 -31.79
CA SER A 699 -7.02 -28.34 -32.38
C SER A 699 -7.11 -29.61 -33.23
N ILE A 700 -7.50 -29.42 -34.49
CA ILE A 700 -7.73 -30.50 -35.46
C ILE A 700 -6.39 -31.20 -35.82
N PRO A 701 -6.34 -32.54 -35.92
CA PRO A 701 -5.19 -33.27 -36.45
C PRO A 701 -4.84 -32.84 -37.89
N VAL A 702 -3.54 -32.72 -38.18
CA VAL A 702 -3.00 -32.39 -39.51
C VAL A 702 -2.51 -33.64 -40.24
N GLU A 703 -2.13 -34.67 -39.49
CA GLU A 703 -1.70 -35.98 -40.00
C GLU A 703 -2.41 -37.10 -39.24
N CYS A 704 -2.80 -38.15 -39.96
CA CYS A 704 -3.35 -39.38 -39.43
C CYS A 704 -2.65 -40.55 -40.11
N THR A 705 -1.86 -41.31 -39.35
CA THR A 705 -1.09 -42.45 -39.85
C THR A 705 -1.73 -43.74 -39.40
N ALA A 706 -1.93 -44.67 -40.32
CA ALA A 706 -2.28 -46.07 -40.05
C ALA A 706 -1.10 -46.97 -40.42
N LYS A 707 -0.82 -47.96 -39.59
CA LYS A 707 0.35 -48.83 -39.74
C LYS A 707 0.03 -50.26 -39.31
N LEU A 708 0.40 -51.24 -40.13
CA LEU A 708 0.18 -52.66 -39.86
C LEU A 708 1.54 -53.37 -39.75
N THR A 709 1.80 -54.00 -38.62
CA THR A 709 3.05 -54.72 -38.32
C THR A 709 2.79 -56.15 -37.90
N ILE A 710 3.75 -57.04 -38.13
CA ILE A 710 3.71 -58.44 -37.65
C ILE A 710 4.96 -58.70 -36.81
N SER A 711 4.78 -59.05 -35.54
CA SER A 711 5.82 -59.56 -34.62
C SER A 711 7.22 -58.92 -34.74
N GLY A 712 7.30 -57.59 -34.83
CA GLY A 712 8.56 -56.85 -34.88
C GLY A 712 9.31 -56.90 -36.21
N TYR A 713 8.77 -57.55 -37.24
CA TYR A 713 9.23 -57.41 -38.62
C TYR A 713 8.89 -56.03 -39.18
N GLN A 714 9.43 -55.71 -40.36
CA GLN A 714 9.10 -54.45 -41.04
C GLN A 714 7.58 -54.33 -41.27
N PRO A 715 6.97 -53.14 -41.08
CA PRO A 715 5.55 -52.93 -41.34
C PRO A 715 5.17 -53.43 -42.73
N LEU A 716 4.04 -54.14 -42.82
CA LEU A 716 3.46 -54.54 -44.09
C LEU A 716 2.90 -53.30 -44.78
N PHE A 717 2.06 -52.56 -44.06
CA PHE A 717 1.39 -51.36 -44.54
C PHE A 717 1.73 -50.17 -43.65
N GLU A 718 2.03 -49.02 -44.27
CA GLU A 718 2.16 -47.73 -43.59
C GLU A 718 1.63 -46.64 -44.53
N SER A 719 0.61 -45.89 -44.09
CA SER A 719 -0.04 -44.85 -44.89
C SER A 719 -0.45 -43.68 -44.01
N THR A 720 -0.23 -42.46 -44.51
CA THR A 720 -0.48 -41.21 -43.77
C THR A 720 -1.39 -40.30 -44.57
N ALA A 721 -2.61 -40.08 -44.09
CA ALA A 721 -3.50 -39.03 -44.58
C ALA A 721 -2.99 -37.65 -44.17
N ARG A 722 -3.13 -36.66 -45.06
CA ARG A 722 -2.71 -35.26 -44.86
C ARG A 722 -3.64 -34.31 -45.61
N LEU A 723 -3.66 -33.04 -45.23
CA LEU A 723 -4.37 -31.97 -45.96
C LEU A 723 -5.87 -32.30 -46.14
N GLU A 724 -6.38 -32.31 -47.37
CA GLU A 724 -7.81 -32.48 -47.67
C GLU A 724 -8.39 -33.85 -47.31
N ASP A 725 -7.53 -34.87 -47.15
CA ASP A 725 -7.93 -36.20 -46.68
C ASP A 725 -8.32 -36.22 -45.19
N ILE A 726 -7.98 -35.17 -44.43
CA ILE A 726 -8.38 -34.99 -43.02
C ILE A 726 -9.19 -33.71 -42.92
N ARG A 727 -10.51 -33.85 -42.84
CA ARG A 727 -11.43 -32.70 -42.78
C ARG A 727 -12.52 -32.89 -41.72
N PRO A 728 -13.03 -31.80 -41.12
CA PRO A 728 -14.25 -31.87 -40.33
C PRO A 728 -15.43 -32.40 -41.17
N LEU A 729 -16.42 -32.99 -40.51
CA LEU A 729 -17.66 -33.43 -41.13
C LEU A 729 -18.48 -32.22 -41.61
N THR A 730 -19.14 -32.36 -42.76
CA THR A 730 -20.15 -31.38 -43.16
C THR A 730 -21.37 -31.49 -42.23
N VAL A 731 -22.20 -30.45 -42.20
CA VAL A 731 -23.45 -30.46 -41.42
C VAL A 731 -24.37 -31.61 -41.86
N GLU A 732 -24.34 -31.98 -43.15
CA GLU A 732 -25.08 -33.11 -43.70
C GLU A 732 -24.51 -34.45 -43.18
N GLU A 733 -23.21 -34.70 -43.33
CA GLU A 733 -22.57 -35.94 -42.85
C GLU A 733 -22.70 -36.12 -41.32
N TYR A 734 -22.69 -35.03 -40.56
CA TYR A 734 -22.90 -35.04 -39.11
C TYR A 734 -24.36 -35.36 -38.73
N ASN A 735 -25.33 -34.80 -39.47
CA ASN A 735 -26.75 -35.14 -39.29
C ASN A 735 -27.04 -36.60 -39.69
N ASP A 736 -26.38 -37.12 -40.72
CA ASP A 736 -26.46 -38.53 -41.11
C ASP A 736 -25.90 -39.45 -40.01
N LEU A 737 -24.75 -39.10 -39.42
CA LEU A 737 -24.20 -39.82 -38.26
C LEU A 737 -25.19 -39.82 -37.07
N TYR A 738 -25.80 -38.67 -36.78
CA TYR A 738 -26.82 -38.54 -35.73
C TYR A 738 -28.08 -39.37 -36.06
N TYR A 739 -28.46 -39.48 -37.34
CA TYR A 739 -29.57 -40.31 -37.79
C TYR A 739 -29.27 -41.81 -37.69
N THR A 740 -28.05 -42.24 -38.04
CA THR A 740 -27.59 -43.63 -37.89
C THR A 740 -27.73 -44.11 -36.45
N TYR A 741 -27.30 -43.30 -35.48
CA TYR A 741 -27.34 -43.67 -34.06
C TYR A 741 -28.66 -43.34 -33.32
N ARG A 742 -29.72 -42.95 -34.05
CA ARG A 742 -31.01 -42.49 -33.50
C ARG A 742 -31.71 -43.41 -32.50
N THR A 743 -31.41 -44.71 -32.50
CA THR A 743 -32.00 -45.70 -31.59
C THR A 743 -31.38 -45.66 -30.20
N SER A 744 -30.15 -45.17 -30.06
CA SER A 744 -29.36 -45.26 -28.83
C SER A 744 -29.14 -43.91 -28.18
N LYS A 745 -29.62 -43.78 -26.93
CA LYS A 745 -29.46 -42.53 -26.17
C LYS A 745 -28.03 -42.27 -25.72
N THR A 746 -27.24 -43.32 -25.49
CA THR A 746 -25.82 -43.21 -25.12
C THR A 746 -24.98 -42.72 -26.30
N ALA A 747 -25.18 -43.31 -27.48
CA ALA A 747 -24.54 -42.88 -28.71
C ALA A 747 -24.88 -41.43 -29.08
N LEU A 748 -26.16 -41.06 -29.05
CA LEU A 748 -26.60 -39.68 -29.31
C LEU A 748 -26.05 -38.68 -28.30
N SER A 749 -25.96 -39.05 -27.01
CA SER A 749 -25.38 -38.18 -25.99
C SER A 749 -23.89 -37.94 -26.24
N TYR A 750 -23.14 -38.99 -26.59
CA TYR A 750 -21.71 -38.87 -26.90
C TYR A 750 -21.49 -38.00 -28.14
N ILE A 751 -22.26 -38.21 -29.21
CA ILE A 751 -22.18 -37.38 -30.43
C ILE A 751 -22.49 -35.91 -30.09
N ALA A 752 -23.52 -35.65 -29.27
CA ALA A 752 -23.95 -34.29 -28.92
C ALA A 752 -22.94 -33.48 -28.08
N ASP A 753 -21.91 -34.11 -27.48
CA ASP A 753 -20.83 -33.40 -26.80
C ASP A 753 -19.82 -32.74 -27.78
N TYR A 754 -19.87 -33.10 -29.08
CA TYR A 754 -19.00 -32.58 -30.14
C TYR A 754 -19.78 -31.73 -31.16
N ASP A 755 -19.17 -30.68 -31.69
CA ASP A 755 -19.69 -29.99 -32.87
C ASP A 755 -19.31 -30.75 -34.16
N ASN A 756 -20.00 -30.48 -35.28
CA ASN A 756 -19.63 -31.04 -36.60
C ASN A 756 -18.18 -30.69 -37.02
N PHE A 757 -17.61 -29.61 -36.45
CA PHE A 757 -16.23 -29.18 -36.66
C PHE A 757 -15.21 -29.90 -35.75
N ASP A 758 -15.67 -30.51 -34.66
CA ASP A 758 -14.83 -31.26 -33.72
C ASP A 758 -14.73 -32.74 -34.12
N VAL A 759 -15.71 -33.27 -34.87
CA VAL A 759 -15.65 -34.62 -35.44
C VAL A 759 -15.03 -34.58 -36.85
N VAL A 760 -13.92 -35.29 -37.00
CA VAL A 760 -13.04 -35.27 -38.17
C VAL A 760 -13.12 -36.59 -38.92
N ARG A 761 -13.23 -36.53 -40.24
CA ARG A 761 -13.12 -37.68 -41.14
C ARG A 761 -11.71 -37.74 -41.70
N ALA A 762 -10.94 -38.76 -41.34
CA ALA A 762 -9.63 -39.05 -41.90
C ALA A 762 -9.75 -40.19 -42.93
N ARG A 763 -9.45 -39.90 -44.19
CA ARG A 763 -9.41 -40.85 -45.30
C ARG A 763 -7.97 -41.28 -45.54
N ILE A 764 -7.62 -42.52 -45.22
CA ILE A 764 -6.25 -43.02 -45.40
C ILE A 764 -6.23 -43.89 -46.66
N ASP A 765 -5.30 -43.63 -47.58
CA ASP A 765 -5.16 -44.43 -48.81
C ASP A 765 -4.85 -45.89 -48.46
N GLY A 766 -5.55 -46.81 -49.12
CA GLY A 766 -5.42 -48.25 -48.92
C GLY A 766 -4.14 -48.82 -49.51
N ASN A 767 -3.46 -48.11 -50.42
CA ASN A 767 -2.10 -48.47 -50.82
C ASN A 767 -1.10 -47.97 -49.78
N SER A 768 -0.10 -48.79 -49.42
CA SER A 768 0.99 -48.33 -48.54
C SER A 768 1.77 -47.19 -49.19
N SER A 769 1.99 -46.11 -48.45
CA SER A 769 2.83 -44.97 -48.87
C SER A 769 4.31 -45.33 -48.98
N SER A 770 4.70 -46.48 -48.44
CA SER A 770 6.06 -47.02 -48.50
C SER A 770 6.09 -48.42 -49.12
N ARG A 771 7.14 -48.69 -49.92
CA ARG A 771 7.45 -50.03 -50.45
C ARG A 771 7.93 -50.96 -49.32
N TRP A 772 7.65 -52.25 -49.44
CA TRP A 772 8.04 -53.25 -48.45
C TRP A 772 9.53 -53.57 -48.58
N LEU A 773 10.39 -52.98 -47.73
CA LEU A 773 11.86 -53.11 -47.81
C LEU A 773 12.41 -54.37 -47.10
N ILE A 774 11.59 -55.40 -46.89
CA ILE A 774 11.99 -56.55 -46.07
C ILE A 774 13.23 -57.22 -46.67
N SER A 775 14.28 -57.37 -45.86
CA SER A 775 15.50 -58.03 -46.34
C SER A 775 15.21 -59.51 -46.68
N PRO A 776 15.81 -60.09 -47.73
CA PRO A 776 15.62 -61.50 -48.08
C PRO A 776 15.76 -62.50 -46.91
N PRO A 777 16.77 -62.40 -46.00
CA PRO A 777 16.82 -63.29 -44.85
C PRO A 777 15.70 -63.03 -43.83
N ALA A 778 15.23 -61.78 -43.68
CA ALA A 778 14.09 -61.48 -42.82
C ALA A 778 12.76 -61.98 -43.42
N ARG A 779 12.60 -61.99 -44.75
CA ARG A 779 11.44 -62.61 -45.42
C ARG A 779 11.40 -64.11 -45.22
N LEU A 780 12.54 -64.80 -45.37
CA LEU A 780 12.65 -66.23 -45.06
C LEU A 780 12.42 -66.52 -43.56
N ALA A 781 12.92 -65.65 -42.67
CA ALA A 781 12.63 -65.76 -41.24
C ALA A 781 11.15 -65.60 -40.92
N LEU A 782 10.47 -64.59 -41.51
CA LEU A 782 9.03 -64.36 -41.37
C LEU A 782 8.22 -65.58 -41.83
N ILE A 783 8.52 -66.13 -43.00
CA ILE A 783 7.91 -67.37 -43.52
C ILE A 783 8.10 -68.54 -42.52
N ASN A 784 9.32 -68.72 -42.01
CA ASN A 784 9.62 -69.78 -41.03
C ASN A 784 8.91 -69.54 -39.68
N SER A 785 8.73 -68.30 -39.25
CA SER A 785 7.96 -67.94 -38.06
C SER A 785 6.46 -68.22 -38.24
N LEU A 786 5.89 -67.87 -39.41
CA LEU A 786 4.47 -68.09 -39.72
C LEU A 786 4.13 -69.59 -39.77
N ASN A 787 4.99 -70.41 -40.39
CA ASN A 787 4.89 -71.88 -40.40
C ASN A 787 5.30 -72.52 -39.05
N GLY A 788 5.86 -71.75 -38.12
CA GLY A 788 6.32 -72.22 -36.82
C GLY A 788 5.18 -72.40 -35.80
N THR A 789 5.48 -73.12 -34.72
CA THR A 789 4.56 -73.38 -33.59
C THR A 789 4.48 -72.23 -32.56
N GLN A 790 5.27 -71.17 -32.72
CA GLN A 790 5.23 -70.00 -31.85
C GLN A 790 4.03 -69.12 -32.19
N VAL A 791 3.33 -68.58 -31.19
CA VAL A 791 2.31 -67.54 -31.39
C VAL A 791 2.97 -66.29 -31.95
N MET A 792 2.30 -65.66 -32.91
CA MET A 792 2.70 -64.41 -33.55
C MET A 792 1.55 -63.43 -33.38
N ASN A 793 1.85 -62.14 -33.46
CA ASN A 793 0.88 -61.08 -33.31
C ASN A 793 0.90 -60.16 -34.53
N ILE A 794 -0.27 -59.77 -34.98
CA ILE A 794 -0.46 -58.69 -35.95
C ILE A 794 -0.98 -57.47 -35.20
N GLN A 795 -0.33 -56.33 -35.40
CA GLN A 795 -0.58 -55.09 -34.67
C GLN A 795 -0.89 -53.97 -35.66
N PHE A 796 -2.06 -53.36 -35.49
CA PHE A 796 -2.51 -52.20 -36.25
C PHE A 796 -2.46 -50.94 -35.35
N ASP A 797 -1.57 -50.01 -35.68
CA ASP A 797 -1.41 -48.73 -34.98
C ASP A 797 -2.15 -47.63 -35.73
N TRP A 798 -2.81 -46.73 -34.99
CA TRP A 798 -3.31 -45.45 -35.51
C TRP A 798 -2.76 -44.29 -34.69
N GLN A 799 -2.30 -43.26 -35.40
CA GLN A 799 -1.62 -42.11 -34.80
C GLN A 799 -2.18 -40.81 -35.36
N PHE A 800 -2.62 -39.91 -34.48
CA PHE A 800 -3.07 -38.56 -34.79
C PHE A 800 -2.03 -37.53 -34.35
N LYS A 801 -1.63 -36.67 -35.27
CA LYS A 801 -0.69 -35.57 -35.00
C LYS A 801 -1.31 -34.24 -35.42
N ARG A 802 -1.36 -33.32 -34.47
CA ARG A 802 -1.84 -31.94 -34.65
C ARG A 802 -0.76 -31.06 -35.28
N ALA A 803 -1.08 -29.78 -35.51
CA ALA A 803 -0.12 -28.75 -35.91
C ALA A 803 0.96 -28.52 -34.83
N VAL A 804 1.66 -27.38 -34.85
CA VAL A 804 2.40 -26.91 -33.66
C VAL A 804 1.91 -25.52 -33.32
N ASP A 805 1.36 -25.34 -32.11
CA ASP A 805 0.91 -24.07 -31.56
C ASP A 805 1.62 -23.83 -30.22
N GLU A 806 2.29 -22.70 -30.11
CA GLU A 806 3.00 -22.31 -28.89
C GLU A 806 2.05 -22.11 -27.70
N ASN A 807 0.78 -21.80 -27.94
CA ASN A 807 -0.21 -21.49 -26.90
C ASN A 807 -0.94 -22.72 -26.36
N LEU A 808 -0.95 -23.83 -27.11
CA LEU A 808 -1.73 -25.03 -26.79
C LEU A 808 -0.83 -26.19 -26.36
N GLN A 809 -1.32 -27.01 -25.45
CA GLN A 809 -0.62 -28.21 -24.98
C GLN A 809 -1.33 -29.45 -25.53
N TYR A 810 -0.72 -30.08 -26.53
CA TYR A 810 -1.16 -31.36 -27.05
C TYR A 810 0.03 -32.21 -27.50
N GLY A 811 -0.15 -33.53 -27.45
CA GLY A 811 0.82 -34.50 -27.94
C GLY A 811 0.52 -34.98 -29.38
N VAL A 812 1.42 -35.81 -29.89
CA VAL A 812 1.02 -36.88 -30.81
C VAL A 812 0.26 -37.92 -29.99
N VAL A 813 -0.90 -38.35 -30.48
CA VAL A 813 -1.80 -39.25 -29.76
C VAL A 813 -1.92 -40.52 -30.58
N GLU A 814 -1.62 -41.66 -29.98
CA GLU A 814 -1.61 -42.96 -30.65
C GLU A 814 -2.26 -44.03 -29.77
N ASP A 815 -2.82 -45.05 -30.41
CA ASP A 815 -3.09 -46.33 -29.77
C ASP A 815 -3.02 -47.46 -30.81
N PHE A 816 -3.12 -48.71 -30.34
CA PHE A 816 -2.88 -49.88 -31.17
C PHE A 816 -3.81 -51.06 -30.86
N ARG A 817 -4.13 -51.83 -31.91
CA ARG A 817 -4.91 -53.06 -31.86
C ARG A 817 -4.00 -54.25 -32.15
N VAL A 818 -3.94 -55.21 -31.23
CA VAL A 818 -3.23 -56.49 -31.43
C VAL A 818 -4.23 -57.63 -31.65
N ILE A 819 -3.93 -58.51 -32.60
CA ILE A 819 -4.60 -59.81 -32.76
C ILE A 819 -3.53 -60.90 -32.72
N ASP A 820 -3.72 -61.90 -31.85
CA ASP A 820 -2.84 -63.05 -31.76
C ASP A 820 -3.21 -64.09 -32.84
N LEU A 821 -2.23 -64.38 -33.69
CA LEU A 821 -2.30 -65.40 -34.74
C LEU A 821 -1.87 -66.75 -34.13
N GLU A 822 -2.82 -67.62 -33.84
CA GLU A 822 -2.52 -68.99 -33.38
C GLU A 822 -1.82 -69.83 -34.48
N PRO A 823 -0.99 -70.82 -34.10
CA PRO A 823 -0.34 -71.72 -35.06
C PRO A 823 -1.36 -72.50 -35.91
N GLY A 824 -1.19 -72.48 -37.22
CA GLY A 824 -2.14 -73.12 -38.15
C GLY A 824 -3.43 -72.33 -38.43
N SER A 825 -3.53 -71.08 -37.98
CA SER A 825 -4.65 -70.20 -38.37
C SER A 825 -4.66 -69.93 -39.89
N PRO A 826 -5.85 -69.74 -40.52
CA PRO A 826 -5.96 -69.53 -41.96
C PRO A 826 -5.22 -68.26 -42.42
N ILE A 827 -5.21 -67.22 -41.58
CA ILE A 827 -4.49 -65.96 -41.83
C ILE A 827 -2.98 -66.21 -42.03
N ARG A 828 -2.38 -67.11 -41.25
CA ARG A 828 -0.95 -67.46 -41.42
C ARG A 828 -0.68 -68.20 -42.73
N GLN A 829 -1.54 -69.16 -43.08
CA GLN A 829 -1.41 -69.92 -44.33
C GLN A 829 -1.51 -68.97 -45.54
N GLN A 830 -2.54 -68.12 -45.55
CA GLN A 830 -2.73 -67.10 -46.57
C GLN A 830 -1.59 -66.06 -46.63
N LEU A 831 -1.02 -65.66 -45.48
CA LEU A 831 0.18 -64.82 -45.45
C LEU A 831 1.40 -65.52 -46.06
N VAL A 832 1.62 -66.81 -45.78
CA VAL A 832 2.75 -67.57 -46.35
C VAL A 832 2.56 -67.76 -47.86
N GLU A 833 1.39 -68.19 -48.31
CA GLU A 833 1.06 -68.38 -49.74
C GLU A 833 1.25 -67.10 -50.55
N THR A 834 0.73 -65.97 -50.03
CA THR A 834 0.87 -64.65 -50.65
C THR A 834 2.33 -64.17 -50.65
N ILE A 835 3.10 -64.37 -49.57
CA ILE A 835 4.51 -63.96 -49.50
C ILE A 835 5.44 -64.85 -50.34
N MET A 836 5.08 -66.13 -50.56
CA MET A 836 5.80 -67.04 -51.46
C MET A 836 5.47 -66.82 -52.94
N GLY A 837 4.36 -66.15 -53.26
CA GLY A 837 3.91 -65.92 -54.63
C GLY A 837 3.31 -67.17 -55.29
N GLU A 838 2.75 -68.10 -54.51
CA GLU A 838 2.10 -69.31 -55.06
C GLU A 838 0.73 -68.98 -55.69
N ASN A 839 0.06 -67.91 -55.24
CA ASN A 839 -1.17 -67.38 -55.82
C ASN A 839 -1.14 -65.84 -55.82
N ASN A 840 -1.41 -65.20 -56.96
CA ASN A 840 -1.40 -63.74 -57.10
C ASN A 840 -2.75 -63.04 -56.82
N GLU A 841 -3.80 -63.80 -56.48
CA GLU A 841 -5.17 -63.28 -56.25
C GLU A 841 -5.69 -63.56 -54.82
N THR A 842 -4.82 -63.98 -53.88
CA THR A 842 -5.21 -64.32 -52.51
C THR A 842 -5.44 -63.08 -51.64
N GLN A 843 -6.70 -62.68 -51.51
CA GLN A 843 -7.14 -61.70 -50.50
C GLN A 843 -7.10 -62.30 -49.10
N ILE A 844 -6.27 -61.76 -48.21
CA ILE A 844 -6.15 -62.22 -46.82
C ILE A 844 -7.22 -61.50 -45.99
N HIS A 845 -8.18 -62.26 -45.43
CA HIS A 845 -9.23 -61.70 -44.57
C HIS A 845 -8.75 -61.64 -43.11
N ILE A 846 -8.70 -60.44 -42.54
CA ILE A 846 -8.36 -60.21 -41.14
C ILE A 846 -9.60 -59.59 -40.45
N PRO A 847 -10.34 -60.37 -39.65
CA PRO A 847 -11.54 -59.88 -38.99
C PRO A 847 -11.20 -58.96 -37.81
N ASN A 848 -12.12 -58.05 -37.46
CA ASN A 848 -12.07 -57.25 -36.22
C ASN A 848 -10.76 -56.46 -35.99
N LEU A 849 -10.13 -55.96 -37.05
CA LEU A 849 -8.81 -55.30 -36.98
C LEU A 849 -8.92 -53.77 -36.81
N PHE A 850 -9.85 -53.13 -37.52
CA PHE A 850 -9.82 -51.68 -37.75
C PHE A 850 -10.91 -50.92 -36.96
N PRO A 851 -10.57 -50.03 -36.02
CA PRO A 851 -11.56 -49.18 -35.35
C PRO A 851 -12.00 -48.03 -36.27
N SER A 852 -13.27 -48.00 -36.64
CA SER A 852 -13.85 -46.95 -37.50
C SER A 852 -14.17 -45.64 -36.75
N MET A 853 -14.31 -45.70 -35.41
CA MET A 853 -14.67 -44.58 -34.53
C MET A 853 -13.63 -44.47 -33.41
N VAL A 854 -12.91 -43.35 -33.35
CA VAL A 854 -11.77 -43.13 -32.43
C VAL A 854 -11.88 -41.78 -31.73
N GLU A 855 -11.59 -41.72 -30.44
CA GLU A 855 -11.47 -40.50 -29.64
C GLU A 855 -10.04 -39.95 -29.76
N VAL A 856 -9.89 -38.64 -29.94
CA VAL A 856 -8.61 -37.96 -30.12
C VAL A 856 -8.42 -36.93 -28.99
N PRO A 857 -8.06 -37.37 -27.78
CA PRO A 857 -7.90 -36.49 -26.62
C PRO A 857 -6.76 -35.47 -26.79
N GLY A 858 -6.69 -34.46 -25.91
CA GLY A 858 -5.60 -33.47 -25.94
C GLY A 858 -4.22 -34.06 -25.64
N GLU A 859 -4.15 -34.90 -24.61
CA GLU A 859 -3.00 -35.71 -24.21
C GLU A 859 -3.51 -37.10 -23.79
N GLY A 860 -2.77 -38.18 -24.10
CA GLY A 860 -3.16 -39.55 -23.75
C GLY A 860 -3.06 -40.52 -24.91
N LYS A 861 -3.96 -41.51 -24.93
CA LYS A 861 -4.12 -42.53 -25.99
C LYS A 861 -5.30 -42.18 -26.89
N ALA A 862 -5.25 -42.55 -28.16
CA ALA A 862 -6.36 -42.38 -29.09
C ALA A 862 -7.32 -43.58 -28.99
N ASP A 863 -8.06 -43.69 -27.89
CA ASP A 863 -8.89 -44.88 -27.63
C ASP A 863 -10.13 -44.94 -28.55
N HIS A 864 -10.73 -46.10 -28.69
CA HIS A 864 -11.90 -46.35 -29.53
C HIS A 864 -13.21 -45.90 -28.87
N VAL A 865 -14.17 -45.41 -29.66
CA VAL A 865 -15.42 -44.84 -29.11
C VAL A 865 -16.40 -45.95 -28.71
N ASN A 866 -16.27 -46.40 -27.46
CA ASN A 866 -17.10 -47.44 -26.85
C ASN A 866 -18.61 -47.18 -27.00
N ALA A 867 -19.07 -45.94 -26.80
CA ALA A 867 -20.48 -45.56 -26.89
C ALA A 867 -21.11 -45.74 -28.28
N LEU A 868 -20.30 -45.75 -29.35
CA LEU A 868 -20.74 -45.91 -30.74
C LEU A 868 -20.49 -47.33 -31.28
N LEU A 869 -19.38 -47.94 -30.88
CA LEU A 869 -19.02 -49.29 -31.32
C LEU A 869 -19.84 -50.36 -30.60
N GLN A 870 -20.26 -50.14 -29.36
CA GLN A 870 -21.12 -51.08 -28.63
C GLN A 870 -22.48 -51.29 -29.32
N GLU A 871 -23.05 -50.27 -29.97
CA GLU A 871 -24.31 -50.39 -30.72
C GLU A 871 -24.17 -51.23 -32.00
N GLN A 872 -22.95 -51.37 -32.54
CA GLN A 872 -22.67 -52.22 -33.69
C GLN A 872 -22.65 -53.72 -33.31
N LEU A 873 -22.51 -54.03 -32.01
CA LEU A 873 -22.59 -55.40 -31.49
C LEU A 873 -24.03 -55.90 -31.40
N ARG A 874 -24.38 -56.89 -32.22
CA ARG A 874 -25.60 -57.69 -32.02
C ARG A 874 -25.41 -58.67 -30.86
N GLY A 875 -25.81 -58.24 -29.66
CA GLY A 875 -25.96 -59.04 -28.42
C GLY A 875 -25.14 -58.54 -27.22
N GLU A 876 -25.72 -58.52 -26.02
CA GLU A 876 -25.22 -57.87 -24.79
C GLU A 876 -23.94 -58.45 -24.14
N SER A 877 -23.18 -59.32 -24.81
CA SER A 877 -22.05 -60.06 -24.18
C SER A 877 -20.89 -60.39 -25.14
N LYS A 878 -20.55 -59.46 -26.04
CA LYS A 878 -19.36 -59.57 -26.90
C LYS A 878 -18.32 -58.52 -26.49
N PRO A 879 -17.00 -58.81 -26.57
CA PRO A 879 -15.98 -57.78 -26.43
C PRO A 879 -16.16 -56.71 -27.52
N ILE A 880 -15.86 -55.45 -27.17
CA ILE A 880 -16.05 -54.27 -28.03
C ILE A 880 -15.28 -54.39 -29.34
N GLU A 881 -14.15 -55.09 -29.27
CA GLU A 881 -13.30 -55.52 -30.38
C GLU A 881 -14.08 -56.20 -31.53
N ASN A 882 -15.17 -56.91 -31.25
CA ASN A 882 -16.01 -57.56 -32.27
C ASN A 882 -16.92 -56.57 -33.05
N ALA A 883 -16.84 -55.27 -32.74
CA ALA A 883 -17.42 -54.19 -33.55
C ALA A 883 -16.40 -53.56 -34.51
N PHE A 884 -15.12 -53.94 -34.40
CA PHE A 884 -14.09 -53.42 -35.29
C PHE A 884 -14.34 -53.94 -36.71
N THR A 885 -13.95 -53.14 -37.68
CA THR A 885 -14.21 -53.42 -39.09
C THR A 885 -13.21 -54.46 -39.62
N ASP A 886 -13.71 -55.37 -40.43
CA ASP A 886 -12.91 -56.35 -41.16
C ASP A 886 -12.05 -55.67 -42.23
N VAL A 887 -10.88 -56.26 -42.47
CA VAL A 887 -9.88 -55.76 -43.41
C VAL A 887 -9.45 -56.88 -44.36
N PHE A 888 -9.35 -56.56 -45.65
CA PHE A 888 -8.65 -57.40 -46.62
C PHE A 888 -7.25 -56.85 -46.88
N LEU A 889 -6.26 -57.74 -46.86
CA LEU A 889 -4.86 -57.44 -47.11
C LEU A 889 -4.41 -58.16 -48.39
N GLU A 890 -3.77 -57.42 -49.30
CA GLU A 890 -3.28 -57.87 -50.61
C GLU A 890 -1.81 -57.46 -50.76
N LEU A 891 -1.00 -58.28 -51.45
CA LEU A 891 0.36 -57.94 -51.86
C LEU A 891 0.34 -57.58 -53.35
N GLU A 892 0.70 -56.35 -53.69
CA GLU A 892 0.87 -55.93 -55.09
C GLU A 892 2.36 -55.91 -55.44
N GLU A 893 2.72 -56.52 -56.58
CA GLU A 893 4.06 -56.46 -57.14
C GLU A 893 4.03 -55.77 -58.52
N SER A 894 4.92 -54.81 -58.74
CA SER A 894 5.18 -54.26 -60.06
C SER A 894 6.67 -54.04 -60.29
N SER A 895 7.20 -54.64 -61.37
CA SER A 895 8.60 -54.49 -61.80
C SER A 895 9.64 -54.83 -60.71
N GLY A 896 9.36 -55.84 -59.86
CA GLY A 896 10.23 -56.24 -58.75
C GLY A 896 10.18 -55.30 -57.54
N VAL A 897 9.16 -54.44 -57.45
CA VAL A 897 8.84 -53.64 -56.26
C VAL A 897 7.53 -54.13 -55.69
N GLU A 898 7.55 -54.49 -54.40
CA GLU A 898 6.38 -54.96 -53.66
C GLU A 898 5.87 -53.89 -52.69
N TRP A 899 4.55 -53.80 -52.54
CA TRP A 899 3.88 -53.05 -51.47
C TRP A 899 2.61 -53.76 -51.05
N TRP A 900 2.20 -53.57 -49.80
CA TRP A 900 0.92 -54.08 -49.32
C TRP A 900 -0.19 -53.07 -49.53
N LYS A 901 -1.37 -53.60 -49.79
CA LYS A 901 -2.62 -52.89 -50.00
C LYS A 901 -3.68 -53.41 -49.06
N LEU A 902 -4.47 -52.50 -48.52
CA LEU A 902 -5.37 -52.72 -47.40
C LEU A 902 -6.74 -52.11 -47.74
N ARG A 903 -7.77 -52.96 -47.77
CA ARG A 903 -9.15 -52.58 -48.10
C ARG A 903 -10.04 -52.77 -46.87
N MET A 904 -10.87 -51.78 -46.53
CA MET A 904 -11.84 -51.91 -45.43
C MET A 904 -13.16 -52.49 -45.93
N VAL A 905 -13.85 -53.24 -45.07
CA VAL A 905 -15.22 -53.72 -45.32
C VAL A 905 -16.21 -52.78 -44.64
N ASP A 906 -16.64 -51.69 -45.31
CA ASP A 906 -17.65 -50.80 -44.72
C ASP A 906 -19.00 -51.52 -44.63
N THR A 907 -19.43 -51.84 -43.42
CA THR A 907 -20.73 -52.47 -43.13
C THR A 907 -21.91 -51.53 -43.36
N ALA A 908 -21.67 -50.23 -43.62
CA ALA A 908 -22.68 -49.20 -43.84
C ALA A 908 -23.81 -49.26 -42.79
N PHE A 909 -23.36 -49.32 -41.53
CA PHE A 909 -24.18 -49.64 -40.36
C PHE A 909 -25.37 -48.68 -40.20
N ASP A 910 -26.58 -49.24 -40.16
CA ASP A 910 -27.81 -48.62 -39.67
C ASP A 910 -28.54 -49.68 -38.80
N PRO A 911 -28.89 -49.37 -37.55
CA PRO A 911 -29.55 -50.31 -36.64
C PRO A 911 -30.92 -50.80 -37.14
N LEU A 912 -31.56 -50.06 -38.07
CA LEU A 912 -32.88 -50.37 -38.62
C LEU A 912 -32.85 -50.77 -40.11
N ARG A 913 -31.70 -50.66 -40.79
CA ARG A 913 -31.54 -51.03 -42.20
C ARG A 913 -30.33 -51.95 -42.37
N ILE A 914 -30.59 -53.18 -42.79
CA ILE A 914 -29.52 -54.12 -43.16
C ILE A 914 -29.00 -53.70 -44.54
N SER A 915 -27.83 -53.09 -44.56
CA SER A 915 -27.02 -52.81 -45.76
C SER A 915 -26.16 -54.02 -46.11
N GLU A 916 -25.86 -54.22 -47.40
CA GLU A 916 -24.79 -55.14 -47.80
C GLU A 916 -23.43 -54.46 -47.57
N PRO A 917 -22.41 -55.18 -47.06
CA PRO A 917 -21.10 -54.60 -46.79
C PRO A 917 -20.36 -54.23 -48.09
N ILE A 918 -19.81 -53.02 -48.14
CA ILE A 918 -19.11 -52.46 -49.29
C ILE A 918 -17.60 -52.47 -49.02
N THR A 919 -16.86 -53.25 -49.80
CA THR A 919 -15.39 -53.20 -49.73
C THR A 919 -14.88 -51.90 -50.37
N ARG A 920 -14.00 -51.18 -49.68
CA ARG A 920 -13.39 -49.93 -50.14
C ARG A 920 -11.88 -50.01 -50.19
N ASP A 921 -11.29 -49.48 -51.25
CA ASP A 921 -9.84 -49.41 -51.48
C ASP A 921 -9.12 -48.34 -50.64
N TYR A 922 -9.76 -47.83 -49.58
CA TYR A 922 -9.23 -46.82 -48.67
C TYR A 922 -9.91 -46.95 -47.30
N LEU A 923 -9.17 -46.64 -46.23
CA LEU A 923 -9.65 -46.63 -44.85
C LEU A 923 -10.37 -45.31 -44.53
N ILE A 924 -11.32 -45.36 -43.59
CA ILE A 924 -11.96 -44.16 -43.02
C ILE A 924 -11.97 -44.28 -41.49
N ILE A 925 -11.31 -43.34 -40.81
CA ILE A 925 -11.45 -43.17 -39.36
C ILE A 925 -12.26 -41.90 -39.09
N HIS A 926 -13.27 -42.01 -38.24
CA HIS A 926 -13.97 -40.86 -37.66
C HIS A 926 -13.33 -40.56 -36.30
N GLY A 927 -12.55 -39.48 -36.25
CA GLY A 927 -11.86 -38.97 -35.06
C GLY A 927 -12.70 -37.93 -34.33
N PHE A 928 -13.10 -38.20 -33.10
CA PHE A 928 -13.79 -37.26 -32.21
C PHE A 928 -12.74 -36.44 -31.46
N VAL A 929 -12.54 -35.17 -31.83
CA VAL A 929 -11.39 -34.39 -31.37
C VAL A 929 -11.74 -33.54 -30.16
N ASP A 930 -11.06 -33.80 -29.04
CA ASP A 930 -11.17 -32.98 -27.84
C ASP A 930 -10.69 -31.54 -28.04
N LYS A 931 -11.38 -30.63 -27.36
CA LYS A 931 -10.96 -29.23 -27.20
C LYS A 931 -9.84 -29.16 -26.18
N VAL A 932 -8.73 -28.51 -26.56
CA VAL A 932 -7.49 -28.44 -25.79
C VAL A 932 -7.41 -27.14 -25.00
N PHE A 933 -6.86 -27.19 -23.78
CA PHE A 933 -6.65 -25.99 -22.97
C PHE A 933 -5.44 -25.18 -23.43
N PRO A 934 -5.50 -23.84 -23.36
CA PRO A 934 -4.31 -23.01 -23.41
C PRO A 934 -3.34 -23.40 -22.29
N LYS A 935 -2.03 -23.39 -22.57
CA LYS A 935 -0.96 -23.71 -21.60
C LYS A 935 -1.05 -22.92 -20.29
N SER A 936 -1.67 -21.74 -20.31
CA SER A 936 -1.96 -20.93 -19.11
C SER A 936 -2.82 -21.64 -18.06
N PHE A 937 -3.62 -22.65 -18.46
CA PHE A 937 -4.45 -23.46 -17.57
C PHE A 937 -3.81 -24.83 -17.23
N SER A 938 -2.64 -25.16 -17.78
CA SER A 938 -2.00 -26.49 -17.58
C SER A 938 -1.63 -26.79 -16.12
N PHE A 939 -1.33 -25.75 -15.32
CA PHE A 939 -1.13 -25.87 -13.87
C PHE A 939 -2.35 -26.49 -13.15
N ILE A 940 -3.56 -26.30 -13.69
CA ILE A 940 -4.81 -26.79 -13.12
C ILE A 940 -5.11 -28.22 -13.60
N THR A 941 -4.76 -28.55 -14.85
CA THR A 941 -5.06 -29.86 -15.45
C THR A 941 -4.02 -30.93 -15.11
N GLY A 942 -2.72 -30.60 -15.13
CA GLY A 942 -1.62 -31.57 -15.00
C GLY A 942 -1.46 -32.20 -13.60
N GLY A 943 -2.06 -31.62 -12.56
CA GLY A 943 -2.02 -32.16 -11.19
C GLY A 943 -3.16 -33.11 -10.83
N GLY A 944 -4.05 -33.42 -11.77
CA GLY A 944 -5.31 -34.11 -11.51
C GLY A 944 -6.35 -33.18 -10.90
N ILE A 945 -7.29 -32.71 -11.73
CA ILE A 945 -8.29 -31.68 -11.41
C ILE A 945 -9.06 -32.00 -10.11
N LEU A 946 -9.46 -33.27 -9.93
CA LEU A 946 -10.15 -33.74 -8.72
C LEU A 946 -9.28 -33.66 -7.46
N GLY A 947 -7.98 -33.94 -7.56
CA GLY A 947 -7.04 -33.84 -6.45
C GLY A 947 -6.80 -32.40 -6.02
N LEU A 948 -6.68 -31.48 -6.98
CA LEU A 948 -6.58 -30.04 -6.73
C LEU A 948 -7.86 -29.48 -6.10
N TYR A 949 -9.03 -29.88 -6.61
CA TYR A 949 -10.34 -29.55 -6.03
C TYR A 949 -10.45 -29.98 -4.56
N VAL A 950 -10.22 -31.28 -4.30
CA VAL A 950 -10.31 -31.85 -2.95
C VAL A 950 -9.31 -31.17 -2.01
N SER A 951 -8.09 -30.88 -2.48
CA SER A 951 -7.08 -30.17 -1.69
C SER A 951 -7.52 -28.76 -1.30
N ILE A 952 -8.03 -27.96 -2.25
CA ILE A 952 -8.52 -26.60 -1.98
C ILE A 952 -9.70 -26.63 -1.00
N VAL A 953 -10.68 -27.51 -1.22
CA VAL A 953 -11.87 -27.63 -0.35
C VAL A 953 -11.50 -28.13 1.05
N LEU A 954 -10.56 -29.07 1.20
CA LEU A 954 -10.08 -29.54 2.50
C LEU A 954 -9.28 -28.47 3.24
N VAL A 955 -8.40 -27.73 2.56
CA VAL A 955 -7.60 -26.66 3.19
C VAL A 955 -8.49 -25.49 3.64
N LEU A 956 -9.38 -25.00 2.76
CA LEU A 956 -10.34 -23.94 3.10
C LEU A 956 -11.35 -24.42 4.16
N GLY A 957 -11.82 -25.66 4.07
CA GLY A 957 -12.68 -26.27 5.08
C GLY A 957 -12.01 -26.39 6.45
N HIS A 958 -10.73 -26.77 6.49
CA HIS A 958 -9.94 -26.81 7.72
C HIS A 958 -9.74 -25.40 8.30
N TYR A 959 -9.43 -24.41 7.47
CA TYR A 959 -9.27 -23.02 7.89
C TYR A 959 -10.57 -22.43 8.47
N VAL A 960 -11.70 -22.59 7.76
CA VAL A 960 -13.02 -22.16 8.25
C VAL A 960 -13.40 -22.89 9.54
N ARG A 961 -13.07 -24.19 9.65
CA ARG A 961 -13.27 -24.96 10.89
C ARG A 961 -12.42 -24.43 12.04
N GLY A 962 -11.16 -24.06 11.79
CA GLY A 962 -10.30 -23.39 12.77
C GLY A 962 -10.97 -22.14 13.33
N MET A 963 -11.36 -21.20 12.45
CA MET A 963 -12.06 -19.97 12.84
C MET A 963 -13.31 -20.22 13.70
N VAL A 964 -14.13 -21.22 13.36
CA VAL A 964 -15.34 -21.57 14.14
C VAL A 964 -14.98 -22.24 15.46
N THR A 965 -14.06 -23.21 15.48
CA THR A 965 -13.72 -23.96 16.70
C THR A 965 -12.90 -23.15 17.70
N ASP A 966 -12.04 -22.25 17.25
CA ASP A 966 -11.29 -21.35 18.15
C ASP A 966 -12.23 -20.29 18.77
N SER A 967 -13.28 -19.87 18.05
CA SER A 967 -14.35 -19.04 18.62
C SER A 967 -15.22 -19.75 19.67
N MET A 968 -15.08 -21.08 19.83
CA MET A 968 -15.76 -21.88 20.88
C MET A 968 -14.85 -22.22 22.06
N LYS A 969 -13.56 -21.86 22.02
CA LYS A 969 -12.58 -22.06 23.12
C LYS A 969 -12.45 -20.83 24.04
N VAL A 970 -13.13 -19.74 23.69
CA VAL A 970 -13.25 -18.48 24.46
C VAL A 970 -14.61 -18.43 25.15
#